data_AF-A0A812U1Y8-F1
#
_entry.id   AF-A0A812U1Y8-F1
#
_cell.length_a   1.000
_cell.length_b   1.000
_cell.length_c   1.000
_cell.angle_alpha   90.00
_cell.angle_beta   90.00
_cell.angle_gamma   90.00
#
_symmetry.space_group_name_H-M   'P 1'
#
loop_
_entity.id
_entity.type
_entity.pdbx_description
1 polymer ?
#
loop_
_entity_poly.entity_id
_entity_poly.type
_entity_poly.pdbx_seq_one_letter_code
_entity_poly.pdbx_strand_id
1 'polypeptide(L)'
;MVVLSATLEESVSHGIDLNTNAFLLVHGWTAGPLLLESADKLLPACQSSKTVAELAAETGAKEGPLAIVLRCCSALGYLDFDPVSRTYVASHGEELQELLSYLEPTSTASKELRRIYSEAKPPFQIPSDAFKCCIEIWRDIRPSWKASKSKALGILLDGIVLVPLLTSITYNARWNAQGLDMGREKAFDNIDFQALDAACCEALKGIFEELAIGSVDPKGIVSISSKGHLALQRAYSYYVPASYSPLLSQFREVLYSDPGWGFAGELDPDDGEIHVERTLNVVGSGAQHTTLFKDLLGHVHKVFDNDKFEAQPKFVIDTGCGDGHLLHTIYTHVKDRTARGKVLEEHPLTMIGVDFNEKSRVATACNLEEHKVPHRVIAGDIGKPAALMTQLKRKKVDPNKALHVRSFLDHDRPYIAAKASIDPDTALAAFALAELADFVHLDKEGNSIPPLELFASLVEHMARWADALQGSHGLCMLEVMQLDVPTTKRFLNDCVSFHFDIVQGLSRQYMVSAVSFAMSCAMAGLFPTDFKSVQAYPEQGRYCRMMNQHLVKKPYVIRLAEVSDLDKLQSLEEKAWAPGLRASSEVLKARLEKSPTGNFVCVIDGEVVAVLYTQRVPAVSAVDSQRFMDVSASHDPKGRVLQLIAISADPETKVVGVGSDLRSFALLLAKLDPTVDTVIGVTRCSNYSADSGVDMAGYVTGHVQGKHADKTLGFHTGYGARIARPVPGFRPEDADNGGVGVLIQYDIKSWTVSHMDLGTQSSTNGEQKTTEKAATALMALCEIMAEMKHPVKDDELGLGFFNLGIDSLEMVRIRNQLSAWIGRELPATFLLDFPSVQEAAAELQKQNGKADGKKTSALEVICEVLADMQHPLSEDQLSLGFFVLGIDSLEMIRIKNKLSQWLGEELPATFLLDYPSVRELAVEVDKLVVKSQGVNGTEAPTEAAILDPDLLVQVQEKLKKTFSLPQNQKKVSALVSKHAGDKAAYTKAIEALVAEVEGPVLVSLGIIDDLEAANLQKGRKLLAQSLKKLRRKEEVAKIEQELQALLKLAD
;
A
#
# COMPACT_ATOMS: atom_id res chain seq x y z
N MET A 1 -11.63 -6.92 -28.45
CA MET A 1 -10.32 -6.76 -29.12
C MET A 1 -9.90 -5.31 -29.30
N VAL A 2 -10.77 -4.34 -29.61
CA VAL A 2 -10.43 -2.90 -29.59
C VAL A 2 -10.13 -2.36 -28.17
N VAL A 3 -10.68 -2.97 -27.11
CA VAL A 3 -10.40 -2.62 -25.70
C VAL A 3 -9.01 -3.11 -25.22
N LEU A 4 -8.38 -4.03 -25.95
CA LEU A 4 -6.99 -4.45 -25.71
C LEU A 4 -5.99 -3.60 -26.51
N SER A 5 -6.40 -2.81 -27.52
CA SER A 5 -5.53 -1.80 -28.14
C SER A 5 -5.63 -0.45 -27.43
N ALA A 6 -6.80 -0.10 -26.87
CA ALA A 6 -7.01 1.20 -26.22
C ALA A 6 -6.24 1.40 -24.89
N THR A 7 -5.84 0.33 -24.20
CA THR A 7 -4.94 0.44 -23.02
C THR A 7 -3.46 0.55 -23.40
N LEU A 8 -3.13 0.35 -24.68
CA LEU A 8 -1.78 0.51 -25.24
C LEU A 8 -1.63 1.77 -26.12
N GLU A 9 -2.72 2.52 -26.39
CA GLU A 9 -2.71 3.65 -27.34
C GLU A 9 -2.94 5.04 -26.72
N GLU A 10 -3.37 5.17 -25.46
CA GLU A 10 -3.62 6.49 -24.83
C GLU A 10 -2.38 7.19 -24.20
N SER A 11 -1.20 7.09 -24.83
CA SER A 11 -0.07 8.01 -24.53
C SER A 11 0.86 8.28 -25.71
N VAL A 12 0.38 8.19 -26.95
CA VAL A 12 1.28 8.31 -28.12
C VAL A 12 1.31 9.74 -28.67
N SER A 13 2.07 10.60 -27.99
CA SER A 13 3.04 11.40 -28.76
C SER A 13 4.12 10.43 -29.28
N HIS A 14 4.75 10.69 -30.42
CA HIS A 14 5.74 9.79 -31.03
C HIS A 14 7.07 9.66 -30.23
N GLY A 15 7.08 9.93 -28.91
CA GLY A 15 8.27 10.02 -28.07
C GLY A 15 8.16 9.24 -26.75
N ILE A 16 9.31 9.06 -26.09
CA ILE A 16 9.43 8.43 -24.77
C ILE A 16 8.98 9.46 -23.71
N ASP A 17 7.83 9.27 -23.07
CA ASP A 17 7.47 10.12 -21.92
C ASP A 17 8.01 9.52 -20.61
N LEU A 18 8.98 10.20 -19.99
CA LEU A 18 9.53 9.81 -18.68
C LEU A 18 8.49 9.82 -17.55
N ASN A 19 7.31 10.42 -17.74
CA ASN A 19 6.25 10.39 -16.73
C ASN A 19 5.40 9.12 -16.79
N THR A 20 5.33 8.45 -17.95
CA THR A 20 4.53 7.23 -18.14
C THR A 20 5.36 5.97 -18.38
N ASN A 21 6.60 6.11 -18.87
CA ASN A 21 7.48 4.99 -19.24
C ASN A 21 8.76 4.89 -18.38
N ALA A 22 8.89 5.67 -17.30
CA ALA A 22 10.12 5.75 -16.50
C ALA A 22 10.65 4.36 -16.06
N PHE A 23 9.77 3.48 -15.59
CA PHE A 23 10.22 2.17 -15.11
C PHE A 23 10.67 1.24 -16.23
N LEU A 24 10.11 1.35 -17.43
CA LEU A 24 10.46 0.47 -18.55
C LEU A 24 11.90 0.70 -19.04
N LEU A 25 12.40 1.94 -18.96
CA LEU A 25 13.81 2.24 -19.22
C LEU A 25 14.73 1.54 -18.21
N VAL A 26 14.38 1.58 -16.93
CA VAL A 26 15.16 0.94 -15.87
C VAL A 26 15.07 -0.58 -15.94
N HIS A 27 13.90 -1.12 -16.29
CA HIS A 27 13.71 -2.54 -16.62
C HIS A 27 14.67 -2.97 -17.73
N GLY A 28 14.82 -2.14 -18.77
CA GLY A 28 15.75 -2.33 -19.86
C GLY A 28 17.21 -2.39 -19.45
N TRP A 29 17.67 -1.43 -18.64
CA TRP A 29 19.02 -1.42 -18.10
C TRP A 29 19.32 -2.67 -17.25
N THR A 30 18.39 -3.08 -16.39
CA THR A 30 18.67 -4.22 -15.52
C THR A 30 18.55 -5.56 -16.26
N ALA A 31 17.56 -5.71 -17.15
CA ALA A 31 17.36 -6.94 -17.90
C ALA A 31 18.30 -7.08 -19.11
N GLY A 32 18.92 -5.99 -19.57
CA GLY A 32 19.76 -5.96 -20.77
C GLY A 32 20.80 -7.08 -20.84
N PRO A 33 21.69 -7.23 -19.83
CA PRO A 33 22.69 -8.29 -19.84
C PRO A 33 22.07 -9.70 -19.82
N LEU A 34 20.96 -9.87 -19.10
CA LEU A 34 20.24 -11.15 -19.02
C LEU A 34 19.63 -11.51 -20.37
N LEU A 35 19.00 -10.55 -21.06
CA LEU A 35 18.39 -10.75 -22.38
C LEU A 35 19.44 -10.98 -23.47
N LEU A 36 20.57 -10.28 -23.40
CA LEU A 36 21.72 -10.47 -24.29
C LEU A 36 22.28 -11.90 -24.22
N GLU A 37 22.34 -12.51 -23.04
CA GLU A 37 22.72 -13.93 -22.88
C GLU A 37 21.55 -14.88 -23.22
N SER A 38 20.32 -14.46 -22.96
CA SER A 38 19.12 -15.28 -23.21
C SER A 38 18.86 -15.55 -24.69
N ALA A 39 19.09 -14.54 -25.54
CA ALA A 39 18.82 -14.63 -26.96
C ALA A 39 19.75 -15.58 -27.72
N ASP A 40 20.95 -15.84 -27.21
CA ASP A 40 21.94 -16.73 -27.83
C ASP A 40 21.51 -18.21 -27.75
N LYS A 41 21.38 -18.73 -26.52
CA LYS A 41 21.19 -20.18 -26.30
C LYS A 41 19.99 -20.51 -25.41
N LEU A 42 19.62 -19.63 -24.48
CA LEU A 42 18.65 -20.00 -23.43
C LEU A 42 17.21 -20.04 -23.95
N LEU A 43 16.73 -18.96 -24.57
CA LEU A 43 15.38 -18.91 -25.14
C LEU A 43 15.21 -19.91 -26.30
N PRO A 44 16.19 -20.09 -27.20
CA PRO A 44 16.16 -21.18 -28.18
C PRO A 44 16.11 -22.58 -27.57
N ALA A 45 16.69 -22.82 -26.39
CA ALA A 45 16.61 -24.12 -25.70
C ALA A 45 15.24 -24.39 -25.05
N CYS A 46 14.40 -23.36 -24.86
CA CYS A 46 13.09 -23.46 -24.19
C CYS A 46 11.93 -23.85 -25.12
N GLN A 47 12.18 -24.44 -26.29
CA GLN A 47 11.11 -24.88 -27.22
C GLN A 47 10.23 -26.01 -26.66
N SER A 48 10.73 -26.74 -25.65
CA SER A 48 9.97 -27.71 -24.87
C SER A 48 10.03 -27.34 -23.39
N SER A 49 9.03 -27.78 -22.63
CA SER A 49 9.01 -27.66 -21.16
C SER A 49 10.25 -28.33 -20.55
N LYS A 50 11.04 -27.54 -19.81
CA LYS A 50 12.29 -27.97 -19.15
C LYS A 50 12.46 -27.30 -17.79
N THR A 51 13.08 -28.01 -16.85
CA THR A 51 13.52 -27.47 -15.55
C THR A 51 14.77 -26.60 -15.69
N VAL A 52 15.11 -25.83 -14.64
CA VAL A 52 16.35 -25.04 -14.59
C VAL A 52 17.58 -25.94 -14.76
N ALA A 53 17.61 -27.09 -14.09
CA ALA A 53 18.73 -28.03 -14.13
C ALA A 53 18.96 -28.60 -15.54
N GLU A 54 17.89 -28.97 -16.25
CA GLU A 54 17.97 -29.43 -17.65
C GLU A 54 18.50 -28.33 -18.58
N LEU A 55 18.01 -27.10 -18.42
CA LEU A 55 18.48 -25.95 -19.20
C LEU A 55 19.95 -25.60 -18.89
N ALA A 56 20.36 -25.67 -17.63
CA ALA A 56 21.75 -25.48 -17.22
C ALA A 56 22.68 -26.51 -17.87
N ALA A 57 22.28 -27.79 -17.85
CA ALA A 57 23.05 -28.87 -18.47
C ALA A 57 23.18 -28.72 -20.00
N GLU A 58 22.14 -28.25 -20.68
CA GLU A 58 22.12 -28.07 -22.14
C GLU A 58 22.90 -26.84 -22.60
N THR A 59 22.84 -25.74 -21.83
CA THR A 59 23.37 -24.44 -22.24
C THR A 59 24.76 -24.15 -21.66
N GLY A 60 25.16 -24.88 -20.62
CA GLY A 60 26.38 -24.67 -19.86
C GLY A 60 26.29 -23.56 -18.80
N ALA A 61 25.11 -22.96 -18.62
CA ALA A 61 24.87 -21.95 -17.59
C ALA A 61 24.83 -22.56 -16.18
N LYS A 62 25.11 -21.76 -15.16
CA LYS A 62 25.00 -22.12 -13.74
C LYS A 62 23.55 -21.97 -13.28
N GLU A 63 23.04 -22.97 -12.58
CA GLU A 63 21.61 -23.06 -12.21
C GLU A 63 21.09 -21.82 -11.46
N GLY A 64 21.84 -21.30 -10.50
CA GLY A 64 21.42 -20.15 -9.70
C GLY A 64 21.16 -18.88 -10.53
N PRO A 65 22.19 -18.31 -11.19
CA PRO A 65 22.01 -17.17 -12.08
C PRO A 65 21.02 -17.44 -13.23
N LEU A 66 21.00 -18.66 -13.77
CA LEU A 66 20.04 -19.05 -14.80
C LEU A 66 18.59 -18.95 -14.30
N ALA A 67 18.29 -19.36 -13.08
CA ALA A 67 16.94 -19.24 -12.52
C ALA A 67 16.47 -17.77 -12.46
N ILE A 68 17.37 -16.81 -12.17
CA ILE A 68 17.06 -15.37 -12.23
C ILE A 68 16.75 -14.93 -13.66
N VAL A 69 17.51 -15.42 -14.65
CA VAL A 69 17.24 -15.15 -16.08
C VAL A 69 15.87 -15.67 -16.50
N LEU A 70 15.54 -16.91 -16.12
CA LEU A 70 14.27 -17.52 -16.48
C LEU A 70 13.09 -16.77 -15.83
N ARG A 71 13.23 -16.36 -14.56
CA ARG A 71 12.24 -15.48 -13.90
C ARG A 71 12.07 -14.14 -14.63
N CYS A 72 13.18 -13.50 -15.02
CA CYS A 72 13.18 -12.25 -15.80
C CYS A 72 12.40 -12.42 -17.11
N CYS A 73 12.72 -13.47 -17.89
CA CYS A 73 12.03 -13.77 -19.14
C CYS A 73 10.55 -14.11 -18.93
N SER A 74 10.18 -14.78 -17.84
CA SER A 74 8.76 -15.04 -17.52
C SER A 74 7.98 -13.77 -17.16
N ALA A 75 8.59 -12.85 -16.41
CA ALA A 75 7.95 -11.57 -16.08
C ALA A 75 7.77 -10.66 -17.30
N LEU A 76 8.67 -10.72 -18.29
CA LEU A 76 8.50 -10.07 -19.60
C LEU A 76 7.52 -10.81 -20.53
N GLY A 77 7.13 -12.04 -20.19
CA GLY A 77 6.22 -12.86 -21.00
C GLY A 77 6.87 -13.57 -22.18
N TYR A 78 8.18 -13.76 -22.16
CA TYR A 78 8.92 -14.57 -23.13
C TYR A 78 8.93 -16.07 -22.77
N LEU A 79 8.72 -16.39 -21.50
CA LEU A 79 8.59 -17.76 -20.99
C LEU A 79 7.30 -17.91 -20.17
N ASP A 80 6.62 -19.03 -20.33
CA ASP A 80 5.58 -19.48 -19.40
C ASP A 80 6.21 -20.41 -18.36
N PHE A 81 5.89 -20.16 -17.08
CA PHE A 81 6.36 -20.96 -15.94
C PHE A 81 5.21 -21.76 -15.34
N ASP A 82 5.40 -23.06 -15.19
CA ASP A 82 4.49 -23.92 -14.43
C ASP A 82 5.02 -24.10 -12.99
N PRO A 83 4.36 -23.52 -11.97
CA PRO A 83 4.82 -23.60 -10.58
C PRO A 83 4.75 -25.01 -9.99
N VAL A 84 3.96 -25.93 -10.57
CA VAL A 84 3.83 -27.31 -10.08
C VAL A 84 4.99 -28.16 -10.56
N SER A 85 5.21 -28.21 -11.87
CA SER A 85 6.33 -28.97 -12.45
C SER A 85 7.67 -28.23 -12.36
N ARG A 86 7.65 -26.93 -12.04
CA ARG A 86 8.81 -26.01 -12.03
C ARG A 86 9.56 -26.00 -13.36
N THR A 87 8.80 -26.02 -14.44
CA THR A 87 9.33 -26.01 -15.79
C THR A 87 9.02 -24.71 -16.51
N TYR A 88 9.87 -24.39 -17.49
CA TYR A 88 9.77 -23.23 -18.34
C TYR A 88 9.59 -23.67 -19.79
N VAL A 89 8.77 -22.94 -20.53
CA VAL A 89 8.58 -23.13 -21.98
C VAL A 89 8.46 -21.77 -22.66
N ALA A 90 9.00 -21.65 -23.87
CA ALA A 90 8.94 -20.41 -24.63
C ALA A 90 7.50 -20.04 -25.02
N SER A 91 7.12 -18.81 -24.70
CA SER A 91 5.88 -18.22 -25.21
C SER A 91 6.07 -17.88 -26.69
N HIS A 92 5.00 -17.91 -27.48
CA HIS A 92 5.07 -17.65 -28.92
C HIS A 92 4.50 -16.26 -29.22
N GLY A 93 5.28 -15.40 -29.89
CA GLY A 93 4.83 -14.04 -30.26
C GLY A 93 5.81 -13.28 -31.14
N GLU A 94 5.31 -12.26 -31.85
CA GLU A 94 6.14 -11.42 -32.75
C GLU A 94 7.24 -10.66 -31.99
N GLU A 95 6.95 -10.15 -30.78
CA GLU A 95 7.94 -9.42 -29.97
C GLU A 95 9.15 -10.29 -29.60
N LEU A 96 8.94 -11.55 -29.24
CA LEU A 96 10.04 -12.48 -28.93
C LEU A 96 10.92 -12.73 -30.16
N GLN A 97 10.33 -12.82 -31.35
CA GLN A 97 11.10 -12.99 -32.59
C GLN A 97 11.93 -11.74 -32.91
N GLU A 98 11.37 -10.55 -32.71
CA GLU A 98 12.10 -9.29 -32.84
C GLU A 98 13.27 -9.22 -31.85
N LEU A 99 13.04 -9.54 -30.56
CA LEU A 99 14.07 -9.60 -29.52
C LEU A 99 15.22 -10.53 -29.93
N LEU A 100 14.91 -11.77 -30.33
CA LEU A 100 15.92 -12.75 -30.75
C LEU A 100 16.73 -12.26 -31.96
N SER A 101 16.08 -11.58 -32.92
CA SER A 101 16.76 -11.00 -34.07
C SER A 101 17.68 -9.83 -33.70
N TYR A 102 17.24 -8.93 -32.81
CA TYR A 102 18.06 -7.79 -32.41
C TYR A 102 19.23 -8.19 -31.51
N LEU A 103 19.01 -9.16 -30.61
CA LEU A 103 20.00 -9.55 -29.61
C LEU A 103 20.86 -10.76 -30.01
N GLU A 104 20.66 -11.31 -31.21
CA GLU A 104 21.54 -12.34 -31.78
C GLU A 104 23.02 -11.91 -31.64
N PRO A 105 23.93 -12.76 -31.13
CA PRO A 105 25.31 -12.38 -30.82
C PRO A 105 26.09 -11.76 -31.99
N THR A 106 25.71 -12.11 -33.22
CA THR A 106 26.37 -11.63 -34.45
C THR A 106 25.89 -10.24 -34.87
N SER A 107 24.72 -9.80 -34.38
CA SER A 107 24.09 -8.54 -34.76
C SER A 107 24.90 -7.34 -34.27
N THR A 108 24.83 -6.24 -35.03
CA THR A 108 25.47 -4.97 -34.63
C THR A 108 24.84 -4.43 -33.34
N ALA A 109 23.51 -4.52 -33.21
CA ALA A 109 22.80 -4.05 -32.02
C ALA A 109 23.27 -4.78 -30.75
N SER A 110 23.39 -6.11 -30.78
CA SER A 110 23.85 -6.91 -29.65
C SER A 110 25.27 -6.53 -29.21
N LYS A 111 26.19 -6.36 -30.17
CA LYS A 111 27.58 -5.96 -29.90
C LYS A 111 27.69 -4.57 -29.26
N GLU A 112 26.97 -3.60 -29.80
CA GLU A 112 27.01 -2.23 -29.30
C GLU A 112 26.27 -2.08 -27.95
N LEU A 113 25.16 -2.79 -27.74
CA LEU A 113 24.50 -2.81 -26.43
C LEU A 113 25.38 -3.46 -25.35
N ARG A 114 26.19 -4.47 -25.67
CA ARG A 114 27.20 -5.03 -24.76
C ARG A 114 28.29 -4.01 -24.43
N ARG A 115 28.72 -3.22 -25.42
CA ARG A 115 29.74 -2.17 -25.27
C ARG A 115 29.33 -1.12 -24.23
N ILE A 116 28.04 -0.80 -24.09
CA ILE A 116 27.54 0.10 -23.05
C ILE A 116 27.92 -0.38 -21.64
N TYR A 117 27.70 -1.67 -21.31
CA TYR A 117 28.03 -2.18 -19.97
C TYR A 117 29.54 -2.25 -19.69
N SER A 118 30.36 -2.38 -20.73
CA SER A 118 31.82 -2.36 -20.58
C SER A 118 32.42 -0.96 -20.52
N GLU A 119 31.88 0.01 -21.29
CA GLU A 119 32.50 1.32 -21.49
C GLU A 119 31.77 2.50 -20.82
N ALA A 120 30.47 2.37 -20.51
CA ALA A 120 29.63 3.49 -20.05
C ALA A 120 29.01 3.25 -18.66
N LYS A 121 29.86 2.92 -17.68
CA LYS A 121 29.43 2.68 -16.28
C LYS A 121 29.10 3.99 -15.55
N PRO A 122 27.87 4.19 -15.04
CA PRO A 122 27.49 5.41 -14.35
C PRO A 122 27.94 5.43 -12.87
N PRO A 123 28.15 6.63 -12.28
CA PRO A 123 28.12 7.92 -12.93
C PRO A 123 29.46 8.24 -13.64
N PHE A 124 29.40 8.74 -14.87
CA PHE A 124 30.57 9.23 -15.63
C PHE A 124 30.54 10.74 -15.85
N GLN A 125 31.70 11.36 -16.11
CA GLN A 125 31.82 12.80 -16.39
C GLN A 125 31.32 13.15 -17.80
N ILE A 126 30.91 14.40 -18.02
CA ILE A 126 30.45 14.89 -19.32
C ILE A 126 31.26 16.14 -19.70
N PRO A 127 31.98 16.14 -20.85
CA PRO A 127 32.18 15.01 -21.78
C PRO A 127 33.13 13.93 -21.23
N SER A 128 32.97 12.70 -21.74
CA SER A 128 33.90 11.57 -21.56
C SER A 128 33.73 10.55 -22.71
N ASP A 129 34.62 9.57 -22.80
CA ASP A 129 34.47 8.48 -23.79
C ASP A 129 33.24 7.61 -23.50
N ALA A 130 32.90 7.41 -22.22
CA ALA A 130 31.65 6.78 -21.79
C ALA A 130 30.40 7.53 -22.30
N PHE A 131 30.40 8.86 -22.15
CA PHE A 131 29.34 9.71 -22.69
C PHE A 131 29.24 9.60 -24.22
N LYS A 132 30.39 9.64 -24.93
CA LYS A 132 30.43 9.48 -26.39
C LYS A 132 29.89 8.12 -26.84
N CYS A 133 30.23 7.04 -26.13
CA CYS A 133 29.72 5.70 -26.40
C CYS A 133 28.18 5.67 -26.40
N CYS A 134 27.52 6.25 -25.37
CA CYS A 134 26.06 6.35 -25.34
C CYS A 134 25.50 7.14 -26.53
N ILE A 135 26.12 8.27 -26.87
CA ILE A 135 25.66 9.15 -27.95
C ILE A 135 25.83 8.52 -29.33
N GLU A 136 26.96 7.87 -29.60
CA GLU A 136 27.23 7.15 -30.86
C GLU A 136 26.19 6.04 -31.07
N ILE A 137 25.94 5.23 -30.04
CA ILE A 137 24.99 4.12 -30.12
C ILE A 137 23.56 4.63 -30.30
N TRP A 138 23.18 5.69 -29.59
CA TRP A 138 21.88 6.34 -29.74
C TRP A 138 21.66 6.87 -31.17
N ARG A 139 22.68 7.47 -31.77
CA ARG A 139 22.59 8.08 -33.11
C ARG A 139 22.62 7.04 -34.22
N ASP A 140 23.59 6.13 -34.17
CA ASP A 140 23.97 5.31 -35.32
C ASP A 140 23.33 3.93 -35.30
N ILE A 141 23.02 3.39 -34.11
CA ILE A 141 22.57 2.00 -33.95
C ILE A 141 21.10 1.93 -33.59
N ARG A 142 20.62 2.77 -32.66
CA ARG A 142 19.23 2.81 -32.21
C ARG A 142 18.17 2.76 -33.32
N PRO A 143 18.33 3.41 -34.49
CA PRO A 143 17.35 3.30 -35.58
C PRO A 143 16.98 1.86 -35.96
N SER A 144 17.86 0.87 -35.72
CA SER A 144 17.57 -0.53 -36.00
C SER A 144 16.46 -1.13 -35.13
N TRP A 145 16.45 -0.86 -33.81
CA TRP A 145 15.43 -1.39 -32.89
C TRP A 145 14.31 -0.39 -32.59
N LYS A 146 14.52 0.91 -32.84
CA LYS A 146 13.45 1.92 -32.81
C LYS A 146 12.33 1.58 -33.81
N ALA A 147 12.67 0.87 -34.89
CA ALA A 147 11.74 0.39 -35.89
C ALA A 147 10.92 -0.85 -35.47
N SER A 148 11.14 -1.38 -34.25
CA SER A 148 10.38 -2.53 -33.73
C SER A 148 8.88 -2.26 -33.71
N LYS A 149 8.10 -3.28 -34.04
CA LYS A 149 6.64 -3.23 -33.90
C LYS A 149 6.22 -3.17 -32.43
N SER A 150 6.98 -3.81 -31.54
CA SER A 150 6.79 -3.67 -30.10
C SER A 150 7.46 -2.40 -29.59
N LYS A 151 6.63 -1.42 -29.26
CA LYS A 151 7.09 -0.21 -28.55
C LYS A 151 7.73 -0.53 -27.21
N ALA A 152 7.20 -1.53 -26.50
CA ALA A 152 7.72 -1.92 -25.19
C ALA A 152 9.16 -2.45 -25.32
N LEU A 153 9.41 -3.32 -26.29
CA LEU A 153 10.76 -3.81 -26.60
C LEU A 153 11.70 -2.67 -27.00
N GLY A 154 11.25 -1.77 -27.89
CA GLY A 154 12.04 -0.60 -28.29
C GLY A 154 12.48 0.25 -27.10
N ILE A 155 11.56 0.57 -26.18
CA ILE A 155 11.85 1.36 -24.97
C ILE A 155 12.75 0.57 -24.00
N LEU A 156 12.55 -0.73 -23.87
CA LEU A 156 13.39 -1.60 -23.05
C LEU A 156 14.86 -1.57 -23.55
N LEU A 157 15.08 -1.63 -24.87
CA LEU A 157 16.41 -1.51 -25.45
C LEU A 157 16.98 -0.08 -25.33
N ASP A 158 16.13 0.95 -25.47
CA ASP A 158 16.53 2.34 -25.23
C ASP A 158 17.02 2.55 -23.78
N GLY A 159 16.43 1.83 -22.82
CA GLY A 159 16.82 1.84 -21.41
C GLY A 159 18.29 1.51 -21.17
N ILE A 160 18.86 0.58 -21.95
CA ILE A 160 20.28 0.20 -21.85
C ILE A 160 21.18 1.43 -22.08
N VAL A 161 20.81 2.31 -23.02
CA VAL A 161 21.59 3.50 -23.37
C VAL A 161 21.22 4.71 -22.49
N LEU A 162 19.93 4.93 -22.25
CA LEU A 162 19.44 6.13 -21.58
C LEU A 162 19.66 6.13 -20.07
N VAL A 163 19.55 4.98 -19.39
CA VAL A 163 19.73 4.91 -17.93
C VAL A 163 21.12 5.38 -17.49
N PRO A 164 22.24 4.87 -18.03
CA PRO A 164 23.57 5.33 -17.60
C PRO A 164 23.83 6.79 -17.98
N LEU A 165 23.28 7.26 -19.11
CA LEU A 165 23.36 8.66 -19.54
C LEU A 165 22.60 9.61 -18.60
N LEU A 166 21.32 9.34 -18.35
CA LEU A 166 20.47 10.17 -17.48
C LEU A 166 20.93 10.12 -16.02
N THR A 167 21.39 8.97 -15.54
CA THR A 167 22.00 8.83 -14.22
C THR A 167 23.21 9.75 -14.09
N SER A 168 24.11 9.73 -15.07
CA SER A 168 25.32 10.56 -15.04
C SER A 168 25.02 12.06 -15.17
N ILE A 169 24.06 12.45 -16.01
CA ILE A 169 23.62 13.85 -16.14
C ILE A 169 23.05 14.35 -14.81
N THR A 170 22.10 13.61 -14.24
CA THR A 170 21.43 14.02 -12.99
C THR A 170 22.35 13.97 -11.79
N TYR A 171 23.29 13.01 -11.76
CA TYR A 171 24.25 12.89 -10.68
C TYR A 171 25.18 14.09 -10.66
N ASN A 172 25.85 14.40 -11.78
CA ASN A 172 26.79 15.52 -11.86
C ASN A 172 26.14 16.90 -11.69
N ALA A 173 24.82 17.02 -11.91
CA ALA A 173 24.08 18.25 -11.67
C ALA A 173 24.02 18.63 -10.18
N ARG A 174 23.99 17.63 -9.29
CA ARG A 174 23.71 17.81 -7.86
C ARG A 174 24.81 17.29 -6.93
N TRP A 175 25.44 16.18 -7.27
CA TRP A 175 26.35 15.44 -6.39
C TRP A 175 27.79 15.52 -6.88
N ASN A 176 28.74 15.56 -5.96
CA ASN A 176 30.16 15.46 -6.29
C ASN A 176 30.62 13.98 -6.35
N ALA A 177 31.91 13.76 -6.60
CA ALA A 177 32.50 12.41 -6.69
C ALA A 177 32.39 11.59 -5.39
N GLN A 178 32.18 12.24 -4.24
CA GLN A 178 32.00 11.60 -2.94
C GLN A 178 30.52 11.42 -2.56
N GLY A 179 29.58 11.79 -3.44
CA GLY A 179 28.15 11.70 -3.15
C GLY A 179 27.64 12.77 -2.20
N LEU A 180 28.35 13.88 -2.05
CA LEU A 180 27.90 15.02 -1.24
C LEU A 180 27.06 15.99 -2.09
N ASP A 181 25.94 16.44 -1.54
CA ASP A 181 25.04 17.39 -2.19
C ASP A 181 25.75 18.75 -2.32
N MET A 182 25.82 19.28 -3.54
CA MET A 182 26.45 20.57 -3.83
C MET A 182 25.50 21.77 -3.62
N GLY A 183 24.26 21.55 -3.13
CA GLY A 183 23.38 22.62 -2.64
C GLY A 183 22.85 23.57 -3.72
N ARG A 184 22.81 23.13 -4.98
CA ARG A 184 22.31 23.96 -6.09
C ARG A 184 20.78 23.91 -6.09
N GLU A 185 20.13 24.88 -5.47
CA GLU A 185 18.65 25.07 -5.47
C GLU A 185 18.03 25.13 -6.89
N LYS A 186 18.88 25.19 -7.93
CA LYS A 186 18.56 25.21 -9.36
C LYS A 186 19.43 24.24 -10.18
N ALA A 187 19.78 23.06 -9.63
CA ALA A 187 20.74 22.11 -10.22
C ALA A 187 20.49 21.78 -11.71
N PHE A 188 19.23 21.84 -12.15
CA PHE A 188 18.78 21.50 -13.50
C PHE A 188 18.53 22.72 -14.40
N ASP A 189 18.59 23.95 -13.88
CA ASP A 189 18.18 25.14 -14.63
C ASP A 189 19.23 25.57 -15.67
N ASN A 190 20.50 25.21 -15.45
CA ASN A 190 21.61 25.51 -16.36
C ASN A 190 22.62 24.34 -16.35
N ILE A 191 22.36 23.32 -17.17
CA ILE A 191 23.38 22.31 -17.48
C ILE A 191 24.18 22.83 -18.67
N ASP A 192 25.48 23.04 -18.47
CA ASP A 192 26.36 23.60 -19.50
C ASP A 192 27.10 22.48 -20.24
N PHE A 193 26.76 22.31 -21.52
CA PHE A 193 27.38 21.35 -22.42
C PHE A 193 28.20 22.03 -23.54
N GLN A 194 28.65 23.28 -23.33
CA GLN A 194 29.50 24.02 -24.29
C GLN A 194 30.80 23.29 -24.67
N ALA A 195 31.28 22.38 -23.82
CA ALA A 195 32.48 21.58 -24.09
C ALA A 195 32.22 20.40 -25.07
N LEU A 196 30.98 20.17 -25.50
CA LEU A 196 30.64 19.11 -26.46
C LEU A 196 30.95 19.53 -27.90
N ASP A 197 31.33 18.55 -28.73
CA ASP A 197 31.37 18.76 -30.18
C ASP A 197 29.94 18.87 -30.76
N ALA A 198 29.85 19.40 -31.99
CA ALA A 198 28.57 19.68 -32.64
C ALA A 198 27.70 18.41 -32.84
N ALA A 199 28.32 17.25 -33.09
CA ALA A 199 27.60 16.01 -33.30
C ALA A 199 27.00 15.48 -32.00
N CYS A 200 27.74 15.59 -30.89
CA CYS A 200 27.24 15.24 -29.57
C CYS A 200 26.14 16.19 -29.10
N CYS A 201 26.29 17.48 -29.35
CA CYS A 201 25.28 18.49 -29.01
C CYS A 201 23.95 18.23 -29.76
N GLU A 202 24.00 17.94 -31.07
CA GLU A 202 22.78 17.68 -31.84
C GLU A 202 22.09 16.37 -31.43
N ALA A 203 22.86 15.31 -31.14
CA ALA A 203 22.28 14.06 -30.65
C ALA A 203 21.63 14.22 -29.27
N LEU A 204 22.29 14.94 -28.35
CA LEU A 204 21.76 15.22 -27.02
C LEU A 204 20.49 16.08 -27.07
N LYS A 205 20.47 17.07 -27.96
CA LYS A 205 19.27 17.86 -28.26
C LYS A 205 18.12 16.96 -28.70
N GLY A 206 18.36 16.04 -29.64
CA GLY A 206 17.36 15.08 -30.09
C GLY A 206 16.84 14.18 -28.97
N ILE A 207 17.71 13.75 -28.04
CA ILE A 207 17.30 13.00 -26.84
C ILE A 207 16.38 13.85 -25.96
N PHE A 208 16.76 15.09 -25.65
CA PHE A 208 15.99 15.95 -24.76
C PHE A 208 14.62 16.31 -25.33
N GLU A 209 14.54 16.53 -26.64
CA GLU A 209 13.30 16.75 -27.38
C GLU A 209 12.42 15.48 -27.38
N GLU A 210 13.00 14.30 -27.65
CA GLU A 210 12.27 13.02 -27.67
C GLU A 210 11.76 12.60 -26.29
N LEU A 211 12.49 12.93 -25.22
CA LEU A 211 12.09 12.71 -23.82
C LEU A 211 11.12 13.77 -23.30
N ALA A 212 10.85 14.83 -24.08
CA ALA A 212 10.04 15.98 -23.69
C ALA A 212 10.50 16.64 -22.36
N ILE A 213 11.82 16.65 -22.10
CA ILE A 213 12.39 17.24 -20.87
C ILE A 213 12.84 18.68 -21.07
N GLY A 214 13.24 19.07 -22.28
CA GLY A 214 13.72 20.42 -22.54
C GLY A 214 14.27 20.57 -23.94
N SER A 215 14.98 21.67 -24.17
CA SER A 215 15.69 21.95 -25.42
C SER A 215 17.15 22.31 -25.14
N VAL A 216 18.01 22.06 -26.12
CA VAL A 216 19.42 22.46 -26.10
C VAL A 216 19.63 23.48 -27.22
N ASP A 217 20.18 24.64 -26.88
CA ASP A 217 20.46 25.68 -27.86
C ASP A 217 21.72 25.33 -28.71
N PRO A 218 21.97 26.04 -29.83
CA PRO A 218 23.15 25.79 -30.67
C PRO A 218 24.50 26.02 -29.99
N LYS A 219 24.53 26.60 -28.79
CA LYS A 219 25.74 26.80 -27.99
C LYS A 219 25.95 25.68 -26.96
N GLY A 220 25.03 24.72 -26.84
CA GLY A 220 25.11 23.64 -25.85
C GLY A 220 24.56 24.03 -24.48
N ILE A 221 23.76 25.10 -24.39
CA ILE A 221 23.08 25.48 -23.14
C ILE A 221 21.72 24.77 -23.09
N VAL A 222 21.46 24.06 -21.99
CA VAL A 222 20.19 23.35 -21.79
C VAL A 222 19.16 24.25 -21.12
N SER A 223 17.97 24.32 -21.71
CA SER A 223 16.77 24.88 -21.09
C SER A 223 15.80 23.75 -20.74
N ILE A 224 15.68 23.44 -19.45
CA ILE A 224 14.79 22.37 -18.95
C ILE A 224 13.40 22.94 -18.73
N SER A 225 12.39 22.27 -19.28
CA SER A 225 10.99 22.63 -19.06
C SER A 225 10.53 22.26 -17.64
N SER A 226 9.46 22.86 -17.12
CA SER A 226 8.92 22.48 -15.81
C SER A 226 8.55 20.99 -15.72
N LYS A 227 8.01 20.42 -16.81
CA LYS A 227 7.73 18.97 -16.93
C LYS A 227 9.02 18.15 -16.89
N GLY A 228 10.07 18.62 -17.55
CA GLY A 228 11.39 17.98 -17.54
C GLY A 228 12.08 18.02 -16.18
N HIS A 229 11.92 19.11 -15.42
CA HIS A 229 12.47 19.21 -14.07
C HIS A 229 11.87 18.12 -13.16
N LEU A 230 10.55 17.93 -13.22
CA LEU A 230 9.88 16.85 -12.48
C LEU A 230 10.32 15.46 -12.95
N ALA A 231 10.45 15.24 -14.26
CA ALA A 231 10.89 13.97 -14.83
C ALA A 231 12.34 13.61 -14.42
N LEU A 232 13.25 14.58 -14.44
CA LEU A 232 14.65 14.38 -14.04
C LEU A 232 14.82 14.23 -12.53
N GLN A 233 14.01 14.92 -11.72
CA GLN A 233 13.97 14.64 -10.28
C GLN A 233 13.54 13.19 -10.00
N ARG A 234 12.64 12.60 -10.79
CA ARG A 234 12.27 11.18 -10.63
C ARG A 234 13.37 10.21 -11.07
N ALA A 235 14.35 10.66 -11.87
CA ALA A 235 15.47 9.82 -12.30
C ALA A 235 16.39 9.38 -11.13
N TYR A 236 16.27 9.97 -9.93
CA TYR A 236 16.91 9.41 -8.72
C TYR A 236 16.51 7.96 -8.47
N SER A 237 15.31 7.54 -8.89
CA SER A 237 14.89 6.14 -8.81
C SER A 237 15.75 5.18 -9.63
N TYR A 238 16.57 5.70 -10.56
CA TYR A 238 17.43 4.90 -11.43
C TYR A 238 18.77 4.57 -10.73
N TYR A 239 19.13 5.33 -9.69
CA TYR A 239 20.47 5.27 -9.10
C TYR A 239 20.76 3.92 -8.47
N VAL A 240 19.79 3.34 -7.76
CA VAL A 240 19.97 2.02 -7.13
C VAL A 240 20.19 0.94 -8.21
N PRO A 241 19.33 0.76 -9.23
CA PRO A 241 19.61 -0.18 -10.31
C PRO A 241 20.89 0.12 -11.11
N ALA A 242 21.18 1.40 -11.37
CA ALA A 242 22.38 1.83 -12.09
C ALA A 242 23.67 1.56 -11.30
N SER A 243 23.62 1.61 -9.97
CA SER A 243 24.78 1.34 -9.10
C SER A 243 25.27 -0.10 -9.23
N TYR A 244 24.44 -1.05 -9.64
CA TYR A 244 24.85 -2.44 -9.91
C TYR A 244 25.50 -2.62 -11.29
N SER A 245 25.91 -1.53 -11.95
CA SER A 245 26.67 -1.59 -13.21
C SER A 245 27.90 -2.50 -13.18
N PRO A 246 28.69 -2.62 -12.07
CA PRO A 246 29.80 -3.56 -12.03
C PRO A 246 29.34 -5.02 -12.16
N LEU A 247 28.34 -5.43 -11.35
CA LEU A 247 27.74 -6.76 -11.40
C LEU A 247 27.09 -7.08 -12.75
N LEU A 248 26.30 -6.14 -13.28
CA LEU A 248 25.65 -6.28 -14.59
C LEU A 248 26.68 -6.43 -15.73
N SER A 249 27.81 -5.71 -15.65
CA SER A 249 28.90 -5.85 -16.63
C SER A 249 29.62 -7.20 -16.59
N GLN A 250 29.58 -7.89 -15.46
CA GLN A 250 30.17 -9.22 -15.25
C GLN A 250 29.14 -10.35 -15.39
N PHE A 251 27.90 -10.05 -15.78
CA PHE A 251 26.81 -11.02 -15.73
C PHE A 251 27.09 -12.30 -16.54
N ARG A 252 27.79 -12.21 -17.68
CA ARG A 252 28.19 -13.39 -18.46
C ARG A 252 29.13 -14.31 -17.67
N GLU A 253 30.10 -13.75 -16.95
CA GLU A 253 30.99 -14.53 -16.09
C GLU A 253 30.21 -15.14 -14.93
N VAL A 254 29.30 -14.38 -14.31
CA VAL A 254 28.39 -14.88 -13.26
C VAL A 254 27.55 -16.06 -13.79
N LEU A 255 27.03 -15.96 -15.01
CA LEU A 255 26.15 -16.97 -15.58
C LEU A 255 26.88 -18.26 -15.96
N TYR A 256 28.13 -18.21 -16.43
CA TYR A 256 28.80 -19.38 -17.00
C TYR A 256 30.05 -19.86 -16.24
N SER A 257 30.76 -18.96 -15.56
CA SER A 257 32.11 -19.22 -15.03
C SER A 257 32.18 -19.14 -13.51
N ASP A 258 31.81 -17.99 -12.94
CA ASP A 258 32.00 -17.62 -11.53
C ASP A 258 30.69 -17.07 -10.94
N PRO A 259 29.72 -17.96 -10.60
CA PRO A 259 28.43 -17.54 -10.08
C PRO A 259 28.52 -16.81 -8.73
N GLY A 260 29.64 -16.95 -8.00
CA GLY A 260 29.94 -16.27 -6.74
C GLY A 260 30.69 -14.95 -6.88
N TRP A 261 30.95 -14.47 -8.10
CA TRP A 261 31.73 -13.26 -8.35
C TRP A 261 31.24 -12.07 -7.51
N GLY A 262 32.17 -11.41 -6.80
CA GLY A 262 31.88 -10.27 -5.93
C GLY A 262 31.38 -10.60 -4.52
N PHE A 263 31.17 -11.89 -4.20
CA PHE A 263 30.65 -12.36 -2.91
C PHE A 263 31.40 -13.57 -2.32
N ALA A 264 32.02 -14.40 -3.16
CA ALA A 264 32.79 -15.56 -2.71
C ALA A 264 34.21 -15.15 -2.23
N GLY A 265 34.69 -15.79 -1.16
CA GLY A 265 36.03 -15.58 -0.58
C GLY A 265 36.05 -14.69 0.67
N GLU A 266 37.22 -14.57 1.31
CA GLU A 266 37.48 -13.53 2.31
C GLU A 266 37.79 -12.24 1.55
N LEU A 267 36.80 -11.36 1.43
CA LEU A 267 37.03 -10.00 0.95
C LEU A 267 37.86 -9.26 2.01
N ASP A 268 38.95 -8.61 1.60
CA ASP A 268 39.68 -7.71 2.50
C ASP A 268 38.71 -6.61 2.94
N PRO A 269 38.55 -6.34 4.26
CA PRO A 269 37.74 -5.23 4.76
C PRO A 269 38.08 -3.88 4.11
N ASP A 270 39.31 -3.70 3.62
CA ASP A 270 39.77 -2.49 2.94
C ASP A 270 39.41 -2.43 1.44
N ASP A 271 39.14 -3.56 0.78
CA ASP A 271 38.87 -3.64 -0.67
C ASP A 271 37.48 -3.13 -1.07
N GLY A 272 36.56 -2.98 -0.11
CA GLY A 272 35.20 -2.52 -0.35
C GLY A 272 34.39 -3.48 -1.22
N GLU A 273 33.20 -3.05 -1.65
CA GLU A 273 32.29 -3.89 -2.44
C GLU A 273 32.51 -3.67 -3.93
N ILE A 274 32.99 -4.71 -4.63
CA ILE A 274 33.32 -4.62 -6.06
C ILE A 274 32.11 -4.80 -6.99
N HIS A 275 31.00 -5.32 -6.47
CA HIS A 275 29.80 -5.65 -7.25
C HIS A 275 28.85 -4.47 -7.43
N VAL A 276 29.05 -3.37 -6.69
CA VAL A 276 28.17 -2.20 -6.66
C VAL A 276 29.00 -0.91 -6.58
N GLU A 277 28.59 0.13 -7.31
CA GLU A 277 29.09 1.49 -7.09
C GLU A 277 28.41 2.05 -5.84
N ARG A 278 29.10 1.90 -4.69
CA ARG A 278 28.50 2.15 -3.37
C ARG A 278 28.09 3.61 -3.16
N THR A 279 28.79 4.56 -3.75
CA THR A 279 28.46 6.00 -3.60
C THR A 279 27.10 6.32 -4.23
N LEU A 280 26.91 5.92 -5.48
CA LEU A 280 25.66 6.05 -6.23
C LEU A 280 24.53 5.28 -5.56
N ASN A 281 24.81 4.09 -5.04
CA ASN A 281 23.84 3.26 -4.32
C ASN A 281 23.32 3.96 -3.04
N VAL A 282 24.22 4.53 -2.22
CA VAL A 282 23.87 5.25 -0.99
C VAL A 282 23.07 6.52 -1.31
N VAL A 283 23.51 7.30 -2.30
CA VAL A 283 22.78 8.51 -2.74
C VAL A 283 21.37 8.14 -3.24
N GLY A 284 21.25 7.09 -4.05
CA GLY A 284 19.97 6.62 -4.59
C GLY A 284 19.01 6.14 -3.51
N SER A 285 19.48 5.28 -2.60
CA SER A 285 18.66 4.70 -1.54
C SER A 285 18.26 5.72 -0.47
N GLY A 286 19.17 6.62 -0.07
CA GLY A 286 18.88 7.68 0.92
C GLY A 286 17.75 8.62 0.49
N ALA A 287 17.74 9.02 -0.78
CA ALA A 287 16.67 9.84 -1.35
C ALA A 287 15.29 9.12 -1.33
N GLN A 288 15.27 7.80 -1.57
CA GLN A 288 14.04 7.00 -1.54
C GLN A 288 13.53 6.78 -0.11
N HIS A 289 14.42 6.50 0.84
CA HIS A 289 14.07 6.17 2.22
C HIS A 289 13.48 7.36 2.99
N THR A 290 13.98 8.58 2.73
CA THR A 290 13.55 9.81 3.44
C THR A 290 12.03 10.04 3.35
N THR A 291 11.43 9.78 2.17
CA THR A 291 9.98 9.88 1.96
C THR A 291 9.17 8.91 2.81
N LEU A 292 9.73 7.75 3.15
CA LEU A 292 9.05 6.67 3.86
C LEU A 292 9.27 6.73 5.38
N PHE A 293 10.24 7.49 5.85
CA PHE A 293 10.49 7.67 7.29
C PHE A 293 9.29 8.29 8.02
N LYS A 294 8.50 9.13 7.35
CA LYS A 294 7.28 9.73 7.94
C LYS A 294 6.35 8.68 8.55
N ASP A 295 6.22 7.53 7.90
CA ASP A 295 5.32 6.47 8.34
C ASP A 295 5.90 5.66 9.50
N LEU A 296 7.21 5.37 9.48
CA LEU A 296 7.89 4.78 10.64
C LEU A 296 7.82 5.71 11.86
N LEU A 297 7.96 7.03 11.64
CA LEU A 297 7.77 8.03 12.69
C LEU A 297 6.36 8.01 13.30
N GLY A 298 5.33 7.56 12.57
CA GLY A 298 3.99 7.36 13.11
C GLY A 298 3.96 6.31 14.23
N HIS A 299 4.70 5.22 14.10
CA HIS A 299 4.85 4.22 15.17
C HIS A 299 5.68 4.78 16.33
N VAL A 300 6.80 5.43 16.04
CA VAL A 300 7.66 6.05 17.05
C VAL A 300 6.90 7.12 17.85
N HIS A 301 6.08 7.93 17.18
CA HIS A 301 5.25 8.95 17.81
C HIS A 301 4.34 8.36 18.87
N LYS A 302 3.61 7.29 18.56
CA LYS A 302 2.71 6.60 19.51
C LYS A 302 3.44 6.11 20.77
N VAL A 303 4.72 5.74 20.65
CA VAL A 303 5.54 5.29 21.78
C VAL A 303 5.88 6.44 22.74
N PHE A 304 6.16 7.63 22.22
CA PHE A 304 6.64 8.78 23.00
C PHE A 304 5.59 9.86 23.28
N ASP A 305 4.44 9.85 22.60
CA ASP A 305 3.36 10.82 22.76
C ASP A 305 2.30 10.37 23.78
N ASN A 306 2.76 10.22 25.03
CA ASN A 306 1.92 9.97 26.20
C ASN A 306 2.62 10.52 27.45
N ASP A 307 1.88 10.61 28.56
CA ASP A 307 2.34 11.18 29.84
C ASP A 307 3.06 10.18 30.77
N LYS A 308 3.20 8.91 30.35
CA LYS A 308 3.83 7.84 31.14
C LYS A 308 5.35 7.79 30.92
N PHE A 309 6.05 8.90 31.15
CA PHE A 309 7.46 9.08 30.75
C PHE A 309 8.43 8.02 31.31
N GLU A 310 8.24 7.54 32.54
CA GLU A 310 9.08 6.48 33.13
C GLU A 310 8.90 5.11 32.47
N ALA A 311 7.75 4.88 31.86
CA ALA A 311 7.43 3.64 31.13
C ALA A 311 7.81 3.71 29.65
N GLN A 312 8.31 4.85 29.16
CA GLN A 312 8.77 5.00 27.79
C GLN A 312 10.23 4.53 27.62
N PRO A 313 10.67 4.26 26.38
CA PRO A 313 12.07 3.96 26.12
C PRO A 313 13.01 5.09 26.58
N LYS A 314 14.22 4.69 27.02
CA LYS A 314 15.36 5.58 27.25
C LYS A 314 16.34 5.58 26.07
N PHE A 315 16.27 4.53 25.24
CA PHE A 315 17.13 4.34 24.08
C PHE A 315 16.29 4.10 22.83
N VAL A 316 16.74 4.64 21.70
CA VAL A 316 16.31 4.19 20.37
C VAL A 316 17.53 3.55 19.72
N ILE A 317 17.41 2.31 19.28
CA ILE A 317 18.52 1.52 18.74
C ILE A 317 18.25 1.22 17.27
N ASP A 318 19.03 1.84 16.40
CA ASP A 318 18.97 1.60 14.96
C ASP A 318 20.04 0.58 14.55
N THR A 319 19.59 -0.59 14.07
CA THR A 319 20.49 -1.64 13.58
C THR A 319 20.61 -1.53 12.07
N GLY A 320 21.84 -1.36 11.57
CA GLY A 320 22.17 -0.91 10.22
C GLY A 320 21.98 0.60 10.07
N CYS A 321 22.54 1.38 11.00
CA CYS A 321 22.29 2.81 11.08
C CYS A 321 22.83 3.64 9.91
N GLY A 322 23.72 3.08 9.06
CA GLY A 322 24.25 3.79 7.91
C GLY A 322 24.95 5.09 8.30
N ASP A 323 24.42 6.23 7.85
CA ASP A 323 24.92 7.57 8.18
C ASP A 323 24.23 8.23 9.40
N GLY A 324 23.32 7.51 10.06
CA GLY A 324 22.58 7.98 11.23
C GLY A 324 21.41 8.92 10.92
N HIS A 325 21.03 9.10 9.64
CA HIS A 325 19.95 10.01 9.26
C HIS A 325 18.60 9.65 9.90
N LEU A 326 18.28 8.35 9.98
CA LEU A 326 17.06 7.87 10.64
C LEU A 326 17.05 8.22 12.13
N LEU A 327 18.15 8.00 12.84
CA LEU A 327 18.29 8.34 14.26
C LEU A 327 18.14 9.82 14.53
N HIS A 328 18.79 10.67 13.71
CA HIS A 328 18.62 12.11 13.79
C HIS A 328 17.15 12.51 13.59
N THR A 329 16.51 11.97 12.54
CA THR A 329 15.11 12.23 12.21
C THR A 329 14.16 11.83 13.34
N ILE A 330 14.37 10.66 13.94
CA ILE A 330 13.60 10.18 15.11
C ILE A 330 13.79 11.11 16.31
N TYR A 331 15.03 11.45 16.66
CA TYR A 331 15.30 12.31 17.80
C TYR A 331 14.64 13.67 17.66
N THR A 332 14.78 14.30 16.49
CA THR A 332 14.16 15.59 16.17
C THR A 332 12.64 15.50 16.23
N HIS A 333 12.04 14.45 15.68
CA HIS A 333 10.59 14.23 15.79
C HIS A 333 10.12 14.07 17.24
N VAL A 334 10.80 13.26 18.05
CA VAL A 334 10.43 13.07 19.47
C VAL A 334 10.58 14.39 20.23
N LYS A 335 11.69 15.11 20.03
CA LYS A 335 11.96 16.39 20.66
C LYS A 335 10.91 17.45 20.32
N ASP A 336 10.53 17.56 19.05
CA ASP A 336 9.72 18.68 18.58
C ASP A 336 8.21 18.38 18.53
N ARG A 337 7.82 17.09 18.47
CA ARG A 337 6.43 16.68 18.15
C ARG A 337 5.77 15.73 19.14
N THR A 338 6.39 15.40 20.27
CA THR A 338 5.79 14.49 21.27
C THR A 338 5.80 15.06 22.67
N ALA A 339 4.94 14.54 23.55
CA ALA A 339 4.95 14.85 24.98
C ALA A 339 6.35 14.67 25.62
N ARG A 340 7.10 13.63 25.23
CA ARG A 340 8.46 13.37 25.74
C ARG A 340 9.44 14.51 25.48
N GLY A 341 9.32 15.17 24.33
CA GLY A 341 10.18 16.28 23.93
C GLY A 341 10.19 17.45 24.94
N LYS A 342 9.06 17.66 25.63
CA LYS A 342 8.88 18.72 26.64
C LYS A 342 9.62 18.46 27.96
N VAL A 343 10.07 17.23 28.18
CA VAL A 343 10.65 16.76 29.46
C VAL A 343 11.97 15.99 29.27
N LEU A 344 12.71 16.26 28.18
CA LEU A 344 13.97 15.56 27.88
C LEU A 344 15.08 15.81 28.92
N GLU A 345 15.03 16.91 29.68
CA GLU A 345 15.98 17.17 30.77
C GLU A 345 15.79 16.18 31.94
N GLU A 346 14.53 15.89 32.29
CA GLU A 346 14.15 14.97 33.38
C GLU A 346 14.18 13.50 32.92
N HIS A 347 13.75 13.26 31.68
CA HIS A 347 13.68 11.94 31.05
C HIS A 347 14.50 11.93 29.75
N PRO A 348 15.84 11.82 29.83
CA PRO A 348 16.70 11.87 28.65
C PRO A 348 16.43 10.71 27.69
N LEU A 349 16.65 10.97 26.40
CA LEU A 349 16.57 10.00 25.31
C LEU A 349 17.92 9.94 24.60
N THR A 350 18.46 8.74 24.37
CA THR A 350 19.76 8.55 23.70
C THR A 350 19.60 7.68 22.46
N MET A 351 20.13 8.16 21.33
CA MET A 351 20.17 7.43 20.07
C MET A 351 21.36 6.46 20.04
N ILE A 352 21.15 5.22 19.60
CA ILE A 352 22.20 4.21 19.53
C ILE A 352 22.31 3.72 18.08
N GLY A 353 23.38 4.12 17.41
CA GLY A 353 23.72 3.60 16.08
C GLY A 353 24.45 2.27 16.18
N VAL A 354 23.95 1.26 15.48
CA VAL A 354 24.56 -0.06 15.39
C VAL A 354 24.85 -0.39 13.94
N ASP A 355 26.10 -0.68 13.61
CA ASP A 355 26.47 -1.12 12.26
C ASP A 355 27.69 -2.03 12.31
N PHE A 356 27.78 -3.02 11.41
CA PHE A 356 28.93 -3.90 11.31
C PHE A 356 30.08 -3.23 10.55
N ASN A 357 29.78 -2.30 9.64
CA ASN A 357 30.74 -1.51 8.87
C ASN A 357 31.28 -0.32 9.68
N GLU A 358 32.61 -0.17 9.71
CA GLU A 358 33.25 0.92 10.46
C GLU A 358 33.02 2.30 9.86
N LYS A 359 33.01 2.44 8.54
CA LYS A 359 32.79 3.72 7.86
C LYS A 359 31.39 4.24 8.15
N SER A 360 30.37 3.37 8.14
CA SER A 360 29.00 3.73 8.55
C SER A 360 28.96 4.22 9.99
N ARG A 361 29.61 3.51 10.93
CA ARG A 361 29.67 3.95 12.34
C ARG A 361 30.32 5.32 12.50
N VAL A 362 31.41 5.59 11.79
CA VAL A 362 32.08 6.90 11.82
C VAL A 362 31.16 7.98 11.25
N ALA A 363 30.51 7.74 10.10
CA ALA A 363 29.56 8.67 9.49
C ALA A 363 28.40 9.00 10.44
N THR A 364 27.79 7.97 11.05
CA THR A 364 26.75 8.13 12.07
C THR A 364 27.20 8.98 13.25
N ALA A 365 28.40 8.73 13.79
CA ALA A 365 28.92 9.51 14.92
C ALA A 365 29.12 10.98 14.55
N CYS A 366 29.74 11.26 13.40
CA CYS A 366 29.94 12.63 12.92
C CYS A 366 28.60 13.36 12.72
N ASN A 367 27.65 12.72 12.05
CA ASN A 367 26.34 13.31 11.76
C ASN A 367 25.54 13.63 13.03
N LEU A 368 25.49 12.70 13.99
CA LEU A 368 24.78 12.92 15.25
C LEU A 368 25.47 13.94 16.16
N GLU A 369 26.80 14.00 16.15
CA GLU A 369 27.57 15.03 16.89
C GLU A 369 27.34 16.43 16.30
N GLU A 370 27.38 16.56 14.98
CA GLU A 370 27.10 17.83 14.27
C GLU A 370 25.72 18.39 14.63
N HIS A 371 24.71 17.51 14.72
CA HIS A 371 23.34 17.86 15.08
C HIS A 371 23.08 17.90 16.60
N LYS A 372 24.12 17.71 17.45
CA LYS A 372 24.04 17.71 18.92
C LYS A 372 23.00 16.72 19.48
N VAL A 373 22.87 15.55 18.83
CA VAL A 373 21.97 14.48 19.27
C VAL A 373 22.69 13.64 20.32
N PRO A 374 22.13 13.40 21.52
CA PRO A 374 22.73 12.51 22.51
C PRO A 374 22.81 11.08 21.96
N HIS A 375 24.02 10.56 21.76
CA HIS A 375 24.18 9.31 21.05
C HIS A 375 25.33 8.41 21.54
N ARG A 376 25.32 7.16 21.07
CA ARG A 376 26.44 6.22 21.11
C ARG A 376 26.46 5.41 19.81
N VAL A 377 27.65 5.01 19.36
CA VAL A 377 27.80 4.12 18.20
C VAL A 377 28.51 2.84 18.60
N ILE A 378 27.98 1.70 18.15
CA ILE A 378 28.40 0.36 18.58
C ILE A 378 28.51 -0.55 17.35
N ALA A 379 29.53 -1.43 17.34
CA ALA A 379 29.61 -2.48 16.31
C ALA A 379 28.57 -3.57 16.59
N GLY A 380 27.83 -4.00 15.56
CA GLY A 380 26.85 -5.08 15.69
C GLY A 380 26.34 -5.56 14.34
N ASP A 381 25.81 -6.78 14.30
CA ASP A 381 25.40 -7.50 13.09
C ASP A 381 23.94 -7.91 13.24
N ILE A 382 23.10 -7.60 12.26
CA ILE A 382 21.66 -7.91 12.27
C ILE A 382 21.41 -9.42 12.40
N GLY A 383 22.31 -10.27 11.89
CA GLY A 383 22.24 -11.72 12.02
C GLY A 383 22.64 -12.23 13.40
N LYS A 384 23.17 -11.40 14.30
CA LYS A 384 23.68 -11.82 15.62
C LYS A 384 23.11 -10.98 16.77
N PRO A 385 21.77 -10.91 16.92
CA PRO A 385 21.15 -10.03 17.90
C PRO A 385 21.52 -10.38 19.35
N ALA A 386 21.76 -11.66 19.69
CA ALA A 386 22.23 -12.04 21.03
C ALA A 386 23.62 -11.45 21.38
N ALA A 387 24.53 -11.40 20.40
CA ALA A 387 25.84 -10.78 20.57
C ALA A 387 25.70 -9.26 20.71
N LEU A 388 24.81 -8.65 19.90
CA LEU A 388 24.46 -7.24 20.01
C LEU A 388 23.91 -6.89 21.40
N MET A 389 22.95 -7.63 21.93
CA MET A 389 22.40 -7.39 23.27
C MET A 389 23.48 -7.46 24.36
N THR A 390 24.46 -8.36 24.20
CA THR A 390 25.61 -8.45 25.11
C THR A 390 26.50 -7.20 25.02
N GLN A 391 26.75 -6.69 23.82
CA GLN A 391 27.53 -5.46 23.61
C GLN A 391 26.80 -4.22 24.13
N LEU A 392 25.49 -4.10 23.91
CA LEU A 392 24.65 -3.03 24.45
C LEU A 392 24.76 -2.94 25.98
N LYS A 393 24.60 -4.08 26.67
CA LYS A 393 24.75 -4.16 28.14
C LYS A 393 26.15 -3.74 28.60
N ARG A 394 27.21 -4.20 27.93
CA ARG A 394 28.60 -3.78 28.22
C ARG A 394 28.80 -2.27 28.06
N LYS A 395 28.08 -1.65 27.11
CA LYS A 395 28.08 -0.20 26.86
C LYS A 395 27.04 0.55 27.71
N LYS A 396 26.48 -0.06 28.76
CA LYS A 396 25.47 0.54 29.66
C LYS A 396 24.24 1.05 28.90
N VAL A 397 23.81 0.31 27.88
CA VAL A 397 22.53 0.46 27.20
C VAL A 397 21.68 -0.72 27.64
N ASP A 398 20.56 -0.45 28.31
CA ASP A 398 19.63 -1.48 28.77
C ASP A 398 18.63 -1.81 27.64
N PRO A 399 18.70 -2.99 27.01
CA PRO A 399 17.81 -3.33 25.90
C PRO A 399 16.32 -3.36 26.30
N ASN A 400 16.02 -3.60 27.59
CA ASN A 400 14.63 -3.62 28.07
C ASN A 400 14.02 -2.21 28.12
N LYS A 401 14.86 -1.17 28.08
CA LYS A 401 14.44 0.24 28.00
C LYS A 401 14.68 0.81 26.61
N ALA A 402 14.77 -0.04 25.59
CA ALA A 402 15.03 0.35 24.22
C ALA A 402 13.80 0.13 23.34
N LEU A 403 13.57 1.08 22.43
CA LEU A 403 12.83 0.84 21.20
C LEU A 403 13.84 0.51 20.11
N HIS A 404 13.70 -0.65 19.48
CA HIS A 404 14.51 -0.98 18.32
C HIS A 404 13.86 -0.39 17.07
N VAL A 405 14.71 0.08 16.16
CA VAL A 405 14.31 0.52 14.82
C VAL A 405 15.27 -0.06 13.79
N ARG A 406 14.79 -0.23 12.55
CA ARG A 406 15.63 -0.43 11.35
C ARG A 406 14.80 -0.23 10.10
N SER A 407 15.45 0.14 9.00
CA SER A 407 14.82 0.32 7.70
C SER A 407 15.56 -0.47 6.63
N PHE A 408 14.86 -1.36 5.93
CA PHE A 408 15.32 -2.09 4.74
C PHE A 408 16.61 -2.90 4.99
N LEU A 409 16.58 -3.85 5.93
CA LEU A 409 17.80 -4.57 6.34
C LEU A 409 17.64 -6.08 6.57
N ASP A 410 16.46 -6.59 6.89
CA ASP A 410 16.28 -8.04 7.11
C ASP A 410 16.45 -8.84 5.80
N HIS A 411 16.14 -8.22 4.66
CA HIS A 411 16.40 -8.80 3.34
C HIS A 411 17.91 -8.82 3.01
N ASP A 412 18.67 -7.81 3.44
CA ASP A 412 20.13 -7.68 3.21
C ASP A 412 20.96 -8.27 4.37
N ARG A 413 20.37 -9.16 5.17
CA ARG A 413 21.07 -9.83 6.26
C ARG A 413 22.14 -10.78 5.70
N PRO A 414 23.26 -10.99 6.41
CA PRO A 414 24.14 -12.10 6.11
C PRO A 414 23.38 -13.43 6.15
N TYR A 415 23.48 -14.21 5.07
CA TYR A 415 22.81 -15.50 4.99
C TYR A 415 23.33 -16.47 6.05
N ILE A 416 22.39 -17.07 6.76
CA ILE A 416 22.66 -18.13 7.73
C ILE A 416 21.69 -19.25 7.37
N ALA A 417 22.26 -20.37 6.91
CA ALA A 417 21.50 -21.57 6.60
C ALA A 417 20.70 -22.02 7.83
N ALA A 418 19.48 -22.49 7.59
CA ALA A 418 18.63 -22.98 8.65
C ALA A 418 19.25 -24.23 9.30
N LYS A 419 19.13 -24.35 10.62
CA LYS A 419 19.53 -25.57 11.34
C LYS A 419 18.48 -26.66 11.21
N ALA A 420 17.21 -26.27 11.19
CA ALA A 420 16.09 -27.20 11.04
C ALA A 420 15.61 -27.23 9.59
N SER A 421 15.46 -28.42 9.03
CA SER A 421 14.77 -28.62 7.76
C SER A 421 13.26 -28.66 7.97
N ILE A 422 12.51 -28.03 7.07
CA ILE A 422 11.05 -28.18 7.01
C ILE A 422 10.74 -29.52 6.32
N ASP A 423 9.92 -30.35 6.96
CA ASP A 423 9.45 -31.60 6.39
C ASP A 423 8.54 -31.32 5.17
N PRO A 424 8.87 -31.84 3.96
CA PRO A 424 8.12 -31.57 2.73
C PRO A 424 6.64 -31.94 2.75
N ASP A 425 6.23 -32.86 3.63
CA ASP A 425 4.85 -33.36 3.70
C ASP A 425 3.96 -32.55 4.66
N THR A 426 4.46 -31.42 5.18
CA THR A 426 3.73 -30.56 6.14
C THR A 426 2.93 -29.46 5.47
N ALA A 427 1.93 -28.92 6.18
CA ALA A 427 1.20 -27.73 5.75
C ALA A 427 2.14 -26.52 5.61
N LEU A 428 3.15 -26.43 6.48
CA LEU A 428 4.21 -25.42 6.39
C LEU A 428 5.01 -25.50 5.10
N ALA A 429 5.40 -26.70 4.67
CA ALA A 429 6.09 -26.88 3.39
C ALA A 429 5.19 -26.48 2.22
N ALA A 430 3.94 -26.92 2.21
CA ALA A 430 2.98 -26.55 1.18
C ALA A 430 2.80 -25.02 1.06
N PHE A 431 2.74 -24.33 2.20
CA PHE A 431 2.67 -22.86 2.25
C PHE A 431 3.94 -22.21 1.68
N ALA A 432 5.12 -22.58 2.19
CA ALA A 432 6.37 -21.97 1.76
C ALA A 432 6.66 -22.23 0.28
N LEU A 433 6.34 -23.42 -0.24
CA LEU A 433 6.50 -23.76 -1.65
C LEU A 433 5.55 -22.98 -2.56
N ALA A 434 4.34 -22.67 -2.09
CA ALA A 434 3.36 -21.88 -2.83
C ALA A 434 3.74 -20.38 -2.85
N GLU A 435 4.10 -19.83 -1.70
CA GLU A 435 4.43 -18.40 -1.54
C GLU A 435 5.77 -18.01 -2.20
N LEU A 436 6.70 -18.95 -2.30
CA LEU A 436 8.05 -18.73 -2.82
C LEU A 436 8.31 -19.51 -4.12
N ALA A 437 7.25 -19.88 -4.85
CA ALA A 437 7.32 -20.79 -5.99
C ALA A 437 8.28 -20.33 -7.10
N ASP A 438 8.36 -19.01 -7.34
CA ASP A 438 9.19 -18.36 -8.36
C ASP A 438 10.21 -17.36 -7.76
N PHE A 439 10.47 -17.46 -6.46
CA PHE A 439 11.46 -16.64 -5.76
C PHE A 439 12.83 -17.30 -5.87
N VAL A 440 13.81 -16.57 -6.39
CA VAL A 440 15.15 -17.09 -6.67
C VAL A 440 16.17 -16.27 -5.89
N HIS A 441 16.87 -16.94 -4.98
CA HIS A 441 17.89 -16.34 -4.13
C HIS A 441 19.16 -17.18 -4.18
N LEU A 442 20.30 -16.51 -4.01
CA LEU A 442 21.61 -17.12 -4.18
C LEU A 442 22.39 -17.10 -2.86
N ASP A 443 23.11 -18.19 -2.58
CA ASP A 443 24.15 -18.19 -1.56
C ASP A 443 25.38 -17.39 -2.05
N LYS A 444 26.42 -17.30 -1.21
CA LYS A 444 27.64 -16.54 -1.55
C LYS A 444 28.43 -17.17 -2.70
N GLU A 445 28.28 -18.47 -2.92
CA GLU A 445 28.85 -19.21 -4.05
C GLU A 445 28.03 -19.07 -5.34
N GLY A 446 26.84 -18.48 -5.27
CA GLY A 446 25.94 -18.30 -6.40
C GLY A 446 25.07 -19.52 -6.70
N ASN A 447 24.95 -20.47 -5.78
CA ASN A 447 23.98 -21.57 -5.89
C ASN A 447 22.59 -21.11 -5.47
N SER A 448 21.56 -21.71 -6.08
CA SER A 448 20.17 -21.43 -5.71
C SER A 448 19.87 -21.95 -4.30
N ILE A 449 19.29 -21.10 -3.44
CA ILE A 449 18.80 -21.49 -2.12
C ILE A 449 17.39 -22.08 -2.27
N PRO A 450 17.14 -23.32 -1.82
CA PRO A 450 15.82 -23.92 -1.89
C PRO A 450 14.76 -23.10 -1.11
N PRO A 451 13.52 -22.96 -1.62
CA PRO A 451 12.48 -22.16 -0.96
C PRO A 451 12.19 -22.54 0.50
N LEU A 452 12.19 -23.84 0.81
CA LEU A 452 11.98 -24.33 2.18
C LEU A 452 13.12 -23.92 3.12
N GLU A 453 14.37 -23.97 2.63
CA GLU A 453 15.55 -23.57 3.39
C GLU A 453 15.57 -22.06 3.63
N LEU A 454 15.23 -21.27 2.60
CA LEU A 454 15.13 -19.82 2.71
C LEU A 454 14.07 -19.40 3.74
N PHE A 455 12.88 -20.01 3.68
CA PHE A 455 11.81 -19.72 4.63
C PHE A 455 12.20 -20.12 6.06
N ALA A 456 12.81 -21.30 6.24
CA ALA A 456 13.31 -21.73 7.55
C ALA A 456 14.39 -20.78 8.10
N SER A 457 15.31 -20.31 7.24
CA SER A 457 16.34 -19.34 7.61
C SER A 457 15.72 -18.02 8.10
N LEU A 458 14.65 -17.56 7.43
CA LEU A 458 13.92 -16.36 7.83
C LEU A 458 13.21 -16.56 9.19
N VAL A 459 12.55 -17.68 9.40
CA VAL A 459 11.91 -18.00 10.69
C VAL A 459 12.94 -18.04 11.83
N GLU A 460 14.09 -18.69 11.62
CA GLU A 460 15.17 -18.73 12.62
C GLU A 460 15.81 -17.35 12.86
N HIS A 461 15.89 -16.51 11.83
CA HIS A 461 16.30 -15.11 11.97
C HIS A 461 15.32 -14.31 12.82
N MET A 462 14.03 -14.40 12.54
CA MET A 462 12.99 -13.73 13.33
C MET A 462 12.93 -14.28 14.76
N ALA A 463 13.15 -15.57 14.98
CA ALA A 463 13.22 -16.17 16.32
C ALA A 463 14.38 -15.60 17.15
N ARG A 464 15.58 -15.47 16.56
CA ARG A 464 16.73 -14.83 17.23
C ARG A 464 16.42 -13.39 17.64
N TRP A 465 15.70 -12.65 16.80
CA TRP A 465 15.25 -11.29 17.13
C TRP A 465 14.14 -11.27 18.17
N ALA A 466 13.20 -12.20 18.11
CA ALA A 466 12.14 -12.35 19.10
C ALA A 466 12.69 -12.55 20.51
N ASP A 467 13.71 -13.39 20.66
CA ASP A 467 14.41 -13.60 21.93
C ASP A 467 15.14 -12.34 22.39
N ALA A 468 15.79 -11.63 21.46
CA ALA A 468 16.55 -10.43 21.75
C ALA A 468 15.67 -9.23 22.14
N LEU A 469 14.42 -9.18 21.62
CA LEU A 469 13.43 -8.15 21.91
C LEU A 469 12.63 -8.42 23.19
N GLN A 470 12.88 -9.53 23.88
CA GLN A 470 12.15 -9.88 25.11
C GLN A 470 12.29 -8.77 26.17
N GLY A 471 11.14 -8.21 26.57
CA GLY A 471 11.07 -7.14 27.57
C GLY A 471 11.45 -5.74 27.07
N SER A 472 11.74 -5.57 25.77
CA SER A 472 11.94 -4.27 25.12
C SER A 472 10.62 -3.60 24.74
N HIS A 473 10.68 -2.40 24.16
CA HIS A 473 9.52 -1.72 23.57
C HIS A 473 9.22 -2.20 22.13
N GLY A 474 9.83 -3.31 21.69
CA GLY A 474 9.62 -3.87 20.37
C GLY A 474 10.51 -3.24 19.30
N LEU A 475 10.08 -3.44 18.06
CA LEU A 475 10.81 -3.09 16.83
C LEU A 475 9.90 -2.34 15.86
N CYS A 476 10.17 -1.06 15.61
CA CYS A 476 9.58 -0.36 14.47
C CYS A 476 10.43 -0.63 13.23
N MET A 477 9.83 -1.13 12.15
CA MET A 477 10.59 -1.46 10.96
C MET A 477 9.87 -1.12 9.66
N LEU A 478 10.68 -0.72 8.70
CA LEU A 478 10.36 -0.66 7.28
C LEU A 478 11.09 -1.81 6.59
N GLU A 479 10.40 -2.56 5.74
CA GLU A 479 11.04 -3.63 4.98
C GLU A 479 10.49 -3.71 3.56
N VAL A 480 11.33 -4.14 2.61
CA VAL A 480 10.99 -4.35 1.21
C VAL A 480 10.67 -5.83 0.96
N MET A 481 9.68 -6.06 0.09
CA MET A 481 9.12 -7.36 -0.24
C MET A 481 9.30 -7.63 -1.72
N GLN A 482 9.38 -8.90 -2.09
CA GLN A 482 9.41 -9.35 -3.47
C GLN A 482 8.02 -9.82 -3.91
N LEU A 483 7.70 -9.61 -5.19
CA LEU A 483 6.45 -10.06 -5.79
C LEU A 483 6.67 -11.33 -6.61
N ASP A 484 5.60 -12.12 -6.75
CA ASP A 484 5.57 -13.20 -7.72
C ASP A 484 5.59 -12.65 -9.16
N VAL A 485 5.88 -13.52 -10.12
CA VAL A 485 5.92 -13.21 -11.55
C VAL A 485 4.55 -12.76 -12.06
N PRO A 486 3.41 -13.42 -11.73
CA PRO A 486 2.09 -12.97 -12.17
C PRO A 486 1.77 -11.52 -11.76
N THR A 487 2.06 -11.14 -10.52
CA THR A 487 1.83 -9.78 -10.01
C THR A 487 2.81 -8.79 -10.64
N THR A 488 4.09 -9.17 -10.75
CA THR A 488 5.11 -8.34 -11.42
C THR A 488 4.72 -8.06 -12.86
N LYS A 489 4.30 -9.07 -13.62
CA LYS A 489 3.85 -8.95 -15.01
C LYS A 489 2.61 -8.07 -15.13
N ARG A 490 1.64 -8.23 -14.21
CA ARG A 490 0.40 -7.44 -14.19
C ARG A 490 0.65 -5.95 -13.98
N PHE A 491 1.66 -5.60 -13.18
CA PHE A 491 1.98 -4.21 -12.81
C PHE A 491 3.34 -3.75 -13.33
N LEU A 492 3.82 -4.33 -14.43
CA LEU A 492 5.17 -4.10 -14.94
C LEU A 492 5.48 -2.60 -15.16
N ASN A 493 4.52 -1.83 -15.66
CA ASN A 493 4.68 -0.40 -15.93
C ASN A 493 4.46 0.50 -14.71
N ASP A 494 3.91 -0.03 -13.62
CA ASP A 494 3.51 0.72 -12.42
C ASP A 494 4.31 0.31 -11.18
N CYS A 495 5.30 -0.58 -11.34
CA CYS A 495 5.98 -1.23 -10.23
C CYS A 495 7.49 -1.37 -10.49
N VAL A 496 8.28 -1.05 -9.47
CA VAL A 496 9.75 -1.17 -9.50
C VAL A 496 10.25 -2.63 -9.35
N SER A 497 9.35 -3.57 -9.05
CA SER A 497 9.70 -4.96 -8.74
C SER A 497 10.62 -5.61 -9.74
N PHE A 498 10.34 -5.42 -11.03
CA PHE A 498 11.02 -6.18 -12.06
C PHE A 498 12.54 -5.96 -12.03
N HIS A 499 13.00 -4.72 -12.18
CA HIS A 499 14.43 -4.41 -12.11
C HIS A 499 15.00 -4.59 -10.70
N PHE A 500 14.22 -4.25 -9.66
CA PHE A 500 14.70 -4.31 -8.29
C PHE A 500 14.98 -5.76 -7.86
N ASP A 501 14.06 -6.68 -8.14
CA ASP A 501 14.19 -8.10 -7.79
C ASP A 501 15.36 -8.77 -8.51
N ILE A 502 15.65 -8.37 -9.77
CA ILE A 502 16.81 -8.89 -10.51
C ILE A 502 18.11 -8.50 -9.82
N VAL A 503 18.33 -7.21 -9.55
CA VAL A 503 19.59 -6.77 -8.92
C VAL A 503 19.73 -7.31 -7.50
N GLN A 504 18.64 -7.40 -6.75
CA GLN A 504 18.61 -7.95 -5.40
C GLN A 504 18.93 -9.45 -5.36
N GLY A 505 18.32 -10.24 -6.25
CA GLY A 505 18.66 -11.67 -6.40
C GLY A 505 20.12 -11.87 -6.81
N LEU A 506 20.61 -11.07 -7.76
CA LEU A 506 22.02 -11.09 -8.18
C LEU A 506 22.97 -10.53 -7.13
N SER A 507 22.51 -9.74 -6.16
CA SER A 507 23.33 -9.22 -5.06
C SER A 507 23.15 -9.97 -3.75
N ARG A 508 22.50 -11.15 -3.79
CA ARG A 508 22.44 -12.12 -2.68
C ARG A 508 21.65 -11.55 -1.52
N GLN A 509 20.56 -10.88 -1.86
CA GLN A 509 19.58 -10.37 -0.92
C GLN A 509 18.34 -11.26 -0.90
N TYR A 510 17.69 -11.31 0.26
CA TYR A 510 16.75 -12.37 0.66
C TYR A 510 15.34 -11.83 0.91
N MET A 511 14.80 -11.09 -0.07
CA MET A 511 13.42 -10.62 -0.05
C MET A 511 12.43 -11.79 -0.14
N VAL A 512 11.27 -11.67 0.50
CA VAL A 512 10.19 -12.67 0.43
C VAL A 512 8.85 -11.98 0.20
N SER A 513 7.77 -12.75 -0.01
CA SER A 513 6.42 -12.19 -0.05
C SER A 513 6.06 -11.56 1.30
N ALA A 514 5.21 -10.52 1.30
CA ALA A 514 4.75 -9.89 2.54
C ALA A 514 4.01 -10.90 3.46
N VAL A 515 3.28 -11.83 2.86
CA VAL A 515 2.59 -12.93 3.56
C VAL A 515 3.60 -13.85 4.24
N SER A 516 4.66 -14.27 3.53
CA SER A 516 5.77 -15.06 4.08
C SER A 516 6.48 -14.34 5.23
N PHE A 517 6.73 -13.04 5.06
CA PHE A 517 7.37 -12.23 6.10
C PHE A 517 6.52 -12.18 7.37
N ALA A 518 5.23 -11.86 7.25
CA ALA A 518 4.30 -11.81 8.37
C ALA A 518 4.13 -13.18 9.05
N MET A 519 4.08 -14.27 8.28
CA MET A 519 4.06 -15.63 8.81
C MET A 519 5.32 -15.95 9.61
N SER A 520 6.50 -15.62 9.08
CA SER A 520 7.77 -15.86 9.79
C SER A 520 7.85 -15.11 11.13
N CYS A 521 7.34 -13.88 11.19
CA CYS A 521 7.24 -13.09 12.42
C CYS A 521 6.31 -13.78 13.43
N ALA A 522 5.12 -14.18 13.00
CA ALA A 522 4.13 -14.83 13.87
C ALA A 522 4.63 -16.18 14.43
N MET A 523 5.34 -16.96 13.62
CA MET A 523 5.99 -18.21 14.04
C MET A 523 7.14 -17.98 15.03
N ALA A 524 7.78 -16.83 14.97
CA ALA A 524 8.77 -16.38 15.97
C ALA A 524 8.13 -15.73 17.21
N GLY A 525 6.81 -15.52 17.22
CA GLY A 525 6.07 -14.84 18.29
C GLY A 525 6.20 -13.32 18.26
N LEU A 526 6.54 -12.74 17.11
CA LEU A 526 6.55 -11.31 16.85
C LEU A 526 5.26 -10.91 16.15
N PHE A 527 4.53 -9.96 16.73
CA PHE A 527 3.25 -9.50 16.22
C PHE A 527 3.20 -7.98 16.18
N PRO A 528 2.49 -7.37 15.22
CA PRO A 528 2.18 -5.95 15.26
C PRO A 528 1.53 -5.57 16.58
N THR A 529 1.88 -4.41 17.14
CA THR A 529 1.18 -3.84 18.32
C THR A 529 -0.30 -3.62 18.03
N ASP A 530 -0.62 -3.30 16.78
CA ASP A 530 -1.96 -3.23 16.23
C ASP A 530 -1.91 -3.70 14.76
N PHE A 531 -2.64 -4.77 14.43
CA PHE A 531 -2.69 -5.32 13.08
C PHE A 531 -3.25 -4.35 12.05
N LYS A 532 -4.14 -3.42 12.45
CA LYS A 532 -4.68 -2.39 11.54
C LYS A 532 -3.66 -1.30 11.23
N SER A 533 -2.66 -1.14 12.09
CA SER A 533 -1.60 -0.14 11.90
C SER A 533 -0.51 -0.58 10.92
N VAL A 534 -0.50 -1.84 10.48
CA VAL A 534 0.44 -2.31 9.45
C VAL A 534 0.13 -1.63 8.12
N GLN A 535 1.08 -0.86 7.62
CA GLN A 535 0.99 -0.20 6.32
C GLN A 535 1.69 -1.05 5.27
N ALA A 536 1.07 -1.14 4.10
CA ALA A 536 1.57 -1.86 2.94
C ALA A 536 1.57 -0.90 1.75
N TYR A 537 2.62 -0.96 0.92
CA TYR A 537 2.79 -0.06 -0.21
C TYR A 537 2.79 -0.81 -1.54
N PRO A 538 2.12 -0.28 -2.58
CA PRO A 538 1.36 0.97 -2.61
C PRO A 538 0.07 0.90 -1.77
N GLU A 539 -0.33 2.04 -1.20
CA GLU A 539 -1.45 2.14 -0.24
C GLU A 539 -2.78 1.62 -0.79
N GLN A 540 -2.98 1.66 -2.12
CA GLN A 540 -4.18 1.14 -2.78
C GLN A 540 -4.33 -0.39 -2.71
N GLY A 541 -3.46 -1.11 -2.00
CA GLY A 541 -3.65 -2.51 -1.61
C GLY A 541 -3.72 -3.51 -2.78
N ARG A 542 -3.14 -3.18 -3.93
CA ARG A 542 -3.13 -4.08 -5.11
C ARG A 542 -2.05 -5.16 -5.00
N TYR A 543 -1.02 -4.90 -4.21
CA TYR A 543 0.11 -5.76 -3.85
C TYR A 543 0.88 -5.09 -2.71
N CYS A 544 1.83 -5.80 -2.08
CA CYS A 544 2.69 -5.24 -1.04
C CYS A 544 4.17 -5.37 -1.43
N ARG A 545 4.82 -4.24 -1.68
CA ARG A 545 6.27 -4.12 -1.93
C ARG A 545 7.06 -3.61 -0.76
N MET A 546 6.43 -2.84 0.10
CA MET A 546 7.06 -2.36 1.32
C MET A 546 6.05 -2.50 2.43
N MET A 547 6.55 -2.81 3.63
CA MET A 547 5.73 -2.99 4.80
C MET A 547 6.32 -2.18 5.95
N ASN A 548 5.48 -1.38 6.62
CA ASN A 548 5.82 -0.65 7.82
C ASN A 548 4.99 -1.18 8.99
N GLN A 549 5.66 -1.47 10.11
CA GLN A 549 5.02 -2.06 11.28
C GLN A 549 5.82 -1.84 12.56
N HIS A 550 5.14 -1.93 13.70
CA HIS A 550 5.74 -2.01 15.02
C HIS A 550 5.50 -3.39 15.63
N LEU A 551 6.54 -4.23 15.64
CA LEU A 551 6.50 -5.60 16.16
C LEU A 551 6.83 -5.66 17.65
N VAL A 552 6.09 -6.49 18.38
CA VAL A 552 6.36 -6.83 19.78
C VAL A 552 6.34 -8.34 20.00
N LYS A 553 7.15 -8.81 20.95
CA LYS A 553 7.17 -10.21 21.36
C LYS A 553 5.94 -10.54 22.21
N LYS A 554 5.23 -11.60 21.85
CA LYS A 554 4.12 -12.19 22.61
C LYS A 554 4.55 -13.54 23.23
N PRO A 555 3.85 -14.01 24.30
CA PRO A 555 4.16 -15.28 24.96
C PRO A 555 3.63 -16.52 24.21
N TYR A 556 3.23 -16.37 22.95
CA TYR A 556 2.74 -17.43 22.07
C TYR A 556 3.28 -17.21 20.66
N VAL A 557 3.14 -18.24 19.85
CA VAL A 557 3.37 -18.19 18.41
C VAL A 557 2.09 -18.57 17.68
N ILE A 558 1.94 -18.10 16.44
CA ILE A 558 0.93 -18.60 15.51
C ILE A 558 1.67 -19.34 14.40
N ARG A 559 1.22 -20.55 14.11
CA ARG A 559 1.72 -21.38 13.00
C ARG A 559 0.56 -22.01 12.24
N LEU A 560 0.87 -22.64 11.11
CA LEU A 560 -0.10 -23.47 10.40
C LEU A 560 -0.49 -24.69 11.25
N ALA A 561 -1.76 -25.06 11.14
CA ALA A 561 -2.31 -26.25 11.76
C ALA A 561 -1.88 -27.48 10.95
N GLU A 562 -1.36 -28.50 11.63
CA GLU A 562 -0.91 -29.74 11.01
C GLU A 562 -1.91 -30.86 11.28
N VAL A 563 -1.93 -31.89 10.43
CA VAL A 563 -2.79 -33.08 10.66
C VAL A 563 -2.42 -33.78 11.98
N SER A 564 -1.18 -33.68 12.42
CA SER A 564 -0.71 -34.16 13.72
C SER A 564 -1.32 -33.42 14.92
N ASP A 565 -1.90 -32.23 14.73
CA ASP A 565 -2.61 -31.50 15.78
C ASP A 565 -4.03 -32.05 16.04
N LEU A 566 -4.53 -32.96 15.20
CA LEU A 566 -5.95 -33.37 15.17
C LEU A 566 -6.52 -33.79 16.53
N ASP A 567 -5.78 -34.56 17.33
CA ASP A 567 -6.23 -35.00 18.66
C ASP A 567 -6.41 -33.81 19.62
N LYS A 568 -5.50 -32.84 19.56
CA LYS A 568 -5.59 -31.60 20.35
C LYS A 568 -6.72 -30.72 19.87
N LEU A 569 -6.94 -30.65 18.56
CA LEU A 569 -8.03 -29.91 17.95
C LEU A 569 -9.41 -30.48 18.32
N GLN A 570 -9.55 -31.81 18.41
CA GLN A 570 -10.77 -32.44 18.94
C GLN A 570 -11.02 -32.04 20.39
N SER A 571 -9.99 -32.06 21.24
CA SER A 571 -10.11 -31.62 22.64
C SER A 571 -10.52 -30.15 22.75
N LEU A 572 -9.95 -29.26 21.92
CA LEU A 572 -10.35 -27.87 21.85
C LEU A 572 -11.81 -27.70 21.38
N GLU A 573 -12.24 -28.49 20.41
CA GLU A 573 -13.63 -28.47 19.91
C GLU A 573 -14.63 -28.86 21.02
N GLU A 574 -14.29 -29.88 21.83
CA GLU A 574 -15.10 -30.31 22.96
C GLU A 574 -15.24 -29.24 24.05
N LYS A 575 -14.14 -28.51 24.31
CA LYS A 575 -14.10 -27.40 25.28
C LYS A 575 -14.83 -26.16 24.77
N ALA A 576 -14.72 -25.85 23.48
CA ALA A 576 -15.24 -24.61 22.89
C ALA A 576 -16.73 -24.68 22.53
N TRP A 577 -17.25 -25.88 22.20
CA TRP A 577 -18.60 -26.03 21.65
C TRP A 577 -19.48 -27.03 22.43
N ALA A 578 -20.77 -26.70 22.52
CA ALA A 578 -21.79 -27.62 23.05
C ALA A 578 -21.89 -28.89 22.18
N PRO A 579 -22.27 -30.06 22.72
CA PRO A 579 -22.25 -31.35 22.00
C PRO A 579 -22.89 -31.33 20.61
N GLY A 580 -24.04 -30.69 20.43
CA GLY A 580 -24.74 -30.61 19.14
C GLY A 580 -24.10 -29.68 18.10
N LEU A 581 -23.10 -28.87 18.49
CA LEU A 581 -22.43 -27.92 17.63
C LEU A 581 -21.03 -28.37 17.20
N ARG A 582 -20.48 -29.44 17.78
CA ARG A 582 -19.09 -29.87 17.53
C ARG A 582 -18.92 -30.45 16.13
N ALA A 583 -17.83 -30.08 15.45
CA ALA A 583 -17.38 -30.82 14.29
C ALA A 583 -16.81 -32.20 14.69
N SER A 584 -17.04 -33.23 13.87
CA SER A 584 -16.41 -34.54 14.09
C SER A 584 -14.92 -34.51 13.73
N SER A 585 -14.17 -35.53 14.18
CA SER A 585 -12.76 -35.71 13.81
C SER A 585 -12.55 -35.70 12.29
N GLU A 586 -13.43 -36.35 11.54
CA GLU A 586 -13.38 -36.43 10.09
C GLU A 586 -13.58 -35.05 9.44
N VAL A 587 -14.49 -34.24 9.98
CA VAL A 587 -14.71 -32.86 9.51
C VAL A 587 -13.49 -31.99 9.79
N LEU A 588 -12.92 -32.07 10.99
CA LEU A 588 -11.71 -31.32 11.35
C LEU A 588 -10.53 -31.72 10.45
N LYS A 589 -10.31 -33.03 10.27
CA LYS A 589 -9.28 -33.56 9.37
C LYS A 589 -9.49 -33.09 7.93
N ALA A 590 -10.72 -33.11 7.42
CA ALA A 590 -11.04 -32.62 6.08
C ALA A 590 -10.72 -31.13 5.91
N ARG A 591 -10.90 -30.29 6.94
CA ARG A 591 -10.49 -28.87 6.89
C ARG A 591 -8.97 -28.72 6.71
N LEU A 592 -8.19 -29.51 7.45
CA LEU A 592 -6.73 -29.49 7.39
C LEU A 592 -6.22 -30.01 6.04
N GLU A 593 -6.75 -31.13 5.54
CA GLU A 593 -6.28 -31.74 4.29
C GLU A 593 -6.73 -30.97 3.04
N LYS A 594 -7.92 -30.36 3.06
CA LYS A 594 -8.44 -29.59 1.90
C LYS A 594 -7.80 -28.22 1.80
N SER A 595 -7.57 -27.54 2.92
CA SER A 595 -6.99 -26.18 2.93
C SER A 595 -5.76 -26.10 3.86
N PRO A 596 -4.67 -26.84 3.56
CA PRO A 596 -3.53 -26.97 4.47
C PRO A 596 -2.87 -25.62 4.79
N THR A 597 -2.84 -24.69 3.83
CA THR A 597 -2.14 -23.40 3.96
C THR A 597 -2.97 -22.29 4.61
N GLY A 598 -4.22 -22.56 4.99
CA GLY A 598 -5.16 -21.55 5.51
C GLY A 598 -5.56 -21.71 6.98
N ASN A 599 -5.20 -22.83 7.63
CA ASN A 599 -5.62 -23.09 9.00
C ASN A 599 -4.50 -22.72 10.00
N PHE A 600 -4.84 -22.00 11.06
CA PHE A 600 -3.86 -21.46 12.00
C PHE A 600 -4.12 -21.95 13.42
N VAL A 601 -3.05 -22.33 14.13
CA VAL A 601 -3.09 -22.63 15.56
C VAL A 601 -2.25 -21.63 16.34
N CYS A 602 -2.73 -21.28 17.53
CA CYS A 602 -1.98 -20.57 18.54
C CYS A 602 -1.34 -21.57 19.50
N VAL A 603 -0.04 -21.44 19.73
CA VAL A 603 0.76 -22.36 20.54
C VAL A 603 1.42 -21.61 21.70
N ILE A 604 1.22 -22.12 22.92
CA ILE A 604 1.86 -21.64 24.16
C ILE A 604 2.64 -22.80 24.75
N ASP A 605 3.93 -22.62 25.04
CA ASP A 605 4.79 -23.64 25.67
C ASP A 605 4.74 -25.01 24.96
N GLY A 606 4.56 -25.02 23.64
CA GLY A 606 4.46 -26.23 22.81
C GLY A 606 3.06 -26.84 22.69
N GLU A 607 2.08 -26.34 23.43
CA GLU A 607 0.70 -26.83 23.42
C GLU A 607 -0.22 -25.95 22.56
N VAL A 608 -1.07 -26.59 21.75
CA VAL A 608 -2.08 -25.92 20.93
C VAL A 608 -3.23 -25.48 21.85
N VAL A 609 -3.45 -24.16 21.96
CA VAL A 609 -4.46 -23.57 22.85
C VAL A 609 -5.62 -22.91 22.11
N ALA A 610 -5.48 -22.64 20.82
CA ALA A 610 -6.55 -22.13 19.99
C ALA A 610 -6.31 -22.46 18.52
N VAL A 611 -7.39 -22.48 17.74
CA VAL A 611 -7.37 -22.73 16.30
C VAL A 611 -8.34 -21.79 15.57
N LEU A 612 -7.95 -21.34 14.39
CA LEU A 612 -8.82 -20.71 13.41
C LEU A 612 -8.77 -21.53 12.12
N TYR A 613 -9.92 -22.04 11.70
CA TYR A 613 -10.06 -22.71 10.41
C TYR A 613 -10.46 -21.71 9.34
N THR A 614 -9.84 -21.78 8.16
CA THR A 614 -10.20 -20.96 7.00
C THR A 614 -10.16 -21.78 5.72
N GLN A 615 -10.73 -21.22 4.66
CA GLN A 615 -10.57 -21.75 3.30
C GLN A 615 -10.69 -20.62 2.28
N ARG A 616 -10.16 -20.85 1.07
CA ARG A 616 -10.46 -20.00 -0.09
C ARG A 616 -11.69 -20.51 -0.85
N VAL A 617 -12.53 -19.59 -1.31
CA VAL A 617 -13.71 -19.85 -2.15
C VAL A 617 -13.75 -18.86 -3.34
N PRO A 618 -14.38 -19.22 -4.47
CA PRO A 618 -14.33 -18.39 -5.68
C PRO A 618 -15.10 -17.07 -5.57
N ALA A 619 -16.15 -17.03 -4.75
CA ALA A 619 -17.02 -15.85 -4.59
C ALA A 619 -17.78 -15.90 -3.25
N VAL A 620 -18.30 -14.74 -2.81
CA VAL A 620 -19.11 -14.61 -1.59
C VAL A 620 -20.35 -15.49 -1.62
N SER A 621 -20.98 -15.67 -2.80
CA SER A 621 -22.16 -16.50 -2.98
C SER A 621 -21.94 -18.00 -2.76
N ALA A 622 -20.69 -18.46 -2.61
CA ALA A 622 -20.41 -19.86 -2.29
C ALA A 622 -21.09 -20.30 -0.99
N VAL A 623 -21.30 -19.39 -0.04
CA VAL A 623 -21.96 -19.67 1.25
C VAL A 623 -23.43 -20.08 1.13
N ASP A 624 -24.10 -19.78 0.00
CA ASP A 624 -25.54 -20.03 -0.18
C ASP A 624 -25.89 -21.50 -0.39
N SER A 625 -24.93 -22.30 -0.82
CA SER A 625 -25.09 -23.75 -1.01
C SER A 625 -24.31 -24.58 0.00
N GLN A 626 -23.59 -23.93 0.92
CA GLN A 626 -22.77 -24.60 1.92
C GLN A 626 -23.58 -25.04 3.14
N ARG A 627 -23.11 -26.12 3.77
CA ARG A 627 -23.44 -26.51 5.14
C ARG A 627 -22.18 -26.49 5.98
N PHE A 628 -22.27 -26.06 7.24
CA PHE A 628 -21.14 -25.84 8.14
C PHE A 628 -20.22 -27.06 8.27
N MET A 629 -20.79 -28.27 8.33
CA MET A 629 -20.01 -29.51 8.43
C MET A 629 -19.29 -29.89 7.13
N ASP A 630 -19.77 -29.39 5.98
CA ASP A 630 -19.29 -29.77 4.64
C ASP A 630 -18.61 -28.61 3.88
N VAL A 631 -18.33 -27.48 4.54
CA VAL A 631 -17.81 -26.26 3.88
C VAL A 631 -16.55 -26.52 3.04
N SER A 632 -15.70 -27.45 3.46
CA SER A 632 -14.46 -27.83 2.78
C SER A 632 -14.67 -28.40 1.37
N ALA A 633 -15.90 -28.81 1.01
CA ALA A 633 -16.23 -29.27 -0.35
C ALA A 633 -16.16 -28.14 -1.39
N SER A 634 -16.29 -26.89 -0.95
CA SER A 634 -16.28 -25.69 -1.82
C SER A 634 -14.91 -25.00 -1.90
N HIS A 635 -13.88 -25.58 -1.26
CA HIS A 635 -12.55 -25.00 -1.28
C HIS A 635 -12.00 -24.92 -2.71
N ASP A 636 -11.50 -23.74 -3.07
CA ASP A 636 -10.75 -23.48 -4.29
C ASP A 636 -9.45 -22.77 -3.92
N PRO A 637 -8.26 -23.38 -4.11
CA PRO A 637 -6.98 -22.74 -3.79
C PRO A 637 -6.69 -21.51 -4.67
N LYS A 638 -7.45 -21.30 -5.76
CA LYS A 638 -7.42 -20.08 -6.59
C LYS A 638 -8.59 -19.13 -6.31
N GLY A 639 -9.47 -19.47 -5.35
CA GLY A 639 -10.62 -18.66 -4.98
C GLY A 639 -10.20 -17.30 -4.44
N ARG A 640 -10.87 -16.22 -4.82
CA ARG A 640 -10.48 -14.84 -4.47
C ARG A 640 -11.07 -14.35 -3.15
N VAL A 641 -11.81 -15.19 -2.45
CA VAL A 641 -12.45 -14.85 -1.17
C VAL A 641 -11.89 -15.77 -0.09
N LEU A 642 -11.37 -15.20 0.98
CA LEU A 642 -11.01 -15.96 2.17
C LEU A 642 -12.25 -16.11 3.07
N GLN A 643 -12.63 -17.33 3.41
CA GLN A 643 -13.72 -17.64 4.31
C GLN A 643 -13.17 -18.09 5.67
N LEU A 644 -13.47 -17.34 6.72
CA LEU A 644 -13.29 -17.76 8.11
C LEU A 644 -14.39 -18.77 8.46
N ILE A 645 -14.00 -19.96 8.93
CA ILE A 645 -14.93 -21.06 9.20
C ILE A 645 -15.31 -21.09 10.70
N ALA A 646 -14.31 -21.26 11.58
CA ALA A 646 -14.54 -21.39 13.01
C ALA A 646 -13.29 -21.01 13.80
N ILE A 647 -13.50 -20.41 14.98
CA ILE A 647 -12.46 -20.15 15.98
C ILE A 647 -12.82 -20.94 17.23
N SER A 648 -11.90 -21.78 17.70
CA SER A 648 -12.00 -22.52 18.95
C SER A 648 -10.81 -22.16 19.82
N ALA A 649 -11.02 -21.76 21.07
CA ALA A 649 -9.96 -21.41 22.01
C ALA A 649 -10.21 -22.09 23.36
N ASP A 650 -9.14 -22.54 24.01
CA ASP A 650 -9.22 -23.14 25.34
C ASP A 650 -9.68 -22.08 26.36
N PRO A 651 -10.86 -22.23 27.00
CA PRO A 651 -11.35 -21.26 27.97
C PRO A 651 -10.47 -21.17 29.23
N GLU A 652 -9.60 -22.16 29.48
CA GLU A 652 -8.70 -22.20 30.63
C GLU A 652 -7.35 -21.51 30.36
N THR A 653 -7.10 -21.03 29.13
CA THR A 653 -5.86 -20.34 28.81
C THR A 653 -5.72 -19.05 29.63
N LYS A 654 -4.53 -18.85 30.22
CA LYS A 654 -4.22 -17.64 30.99
C LYS A 654 -3.98 -16.42 30.10
N VAL A 655 -3.74 -16.63 28.80
CA VAL A 655 -3.45 -15.56 27.84
C VAL A 655 -4.74 -15.10 27.19
N VAL A 656 -5.18 -13.90 27.55
CA VAL A 656 -6.40 -13.29 27.03
C VAL A 656 -6.20 -12.84 25.57
N GLY A 657 -7.22 -13.00 24.74
CA GLY A 657 -7.26 -12.41 23.39
C GLY A 657 -6.72 -13.29 22.26
N VAL A 658 -6.27 -14.52 22.53
CA VAL A 658 -5.70 -15.41 21.49
C VAL A 658 -6.63 -15.64 20.28
N GLY A 659 -7.94 -15.77 20.50
CA GLY A 659 -8.92 -15.90 19.42
C GLY A 659 -9.08 -14.61 18.59
N SER A 660 -9.00 -13.44 19.24
CA SER A 660 -8.98 -12.14 18.55
C SER A 660 -7.73 -12.00 17.69
N ASP A 661 -6.57 -12.42 18.19
CA ASP A 661 -5.30 -12.32 17.48
C ASP A 661 -5.22 -13.27 16.31
N LEU A 662 -5.72 -14.51 16.42
CA LEU A 662 -5.84 -15.44 15.29
C LEU A 662 -6.65 -14.84 14.15
N ARG A 663 -7.81 -14.25 14.46
CA ARG A 663 -8.64 -13.54 13.47
C ARG A 663 -7.89 -12.36 12.86
N SER A 664 -7.31 -11.50 13.69
CA SER A 664 -6.60 -10.30 13.23
C SER A 664 -5.41 -10.65 12.34
N PHE A 665 -4.70 -11.73 12.67
CA PHE A 665 -3.59 -12.24 11.88
C PHE A 665 -4.07 -12.80 10.53
N ALA A 666 -5.13 -13.60 10.49
CA ALA A 666 -5.68 -14.08 9.22
C ALA A 666 -6.16 -12.94 8.30
N LEU A 667 -6.74 -11.88 8.88
CA LEU A 667 -7.12 -10.68 8.13
C LEU A 667 -5.91 -9.88 7.64
N LEU A 668 -4.82 -9.84 8.42
CA LEU A 668 -3.57 -9.24 7.96
C LEU A 668 -2.99 -10.01 6.77
N LEU A 669 -2.90 -11.34 6.84
CA LEU A 669 -2.42 -12.15 5.70
C LEU A 669 -3.29 -11.92 4.46
N ALA A 670 -4.62 -11.90 4.63
CA ALA A 670 -5.54 -11.60 3.53
C ALA A 670 -5.35 -10.20 2.93
N LYS A 671 -5.03 -9.18 3.76
CA LYS A 671 -4.70 -7.82 3.29
C LYS A 671 -3.40 -7.80 2.49
N LEU A 672 -2.43 -8.64 2.85
CA LEU A 672 -1.12 -8.70 2.21
C LEU A 672 -1.08 -9.56 0.94
N ASP A 673 -2.02 -10.50 0.79
CA ASP A 673 -2.14 -11.39 -0.37
C ASP A 673 -2.90 -10.68 -1.52
N PRO A 674 -2.24 -10.37 -2.66
CA PRO A 674 -2.87 -9.69 -3.80
C PRO A 674 -3.93 -10.53 -4.51
N THR A 675 -4.00 -11.84 -4.22
CA THR A 675 -4.97 -12.78 -4.80
C THR A 675 -6.28 -12.83 -4.02
N VAL A 676 -6.35 -12.21 -2.84
CA VAL A 676 -7.56 -12.13 -2.00
C VAL A 676 -8.25 -10.77 -2.16
N ASP A 677 -9.50 -10.80 -2.59
CA ASP A 677 -10.31 -9.61 -2.81
C ASP A 677 -11.09 -9.18 -1.55
N THR A 678 -11.55 -10.13 -0.75
CA THR A 678 -12.36 -9.88 0.45
C THR A 678 -12.30 -11.06 1.41
N VAL A 679 -12.67 -10.84 2.67
CA VAL A 679 -12.78 -11.88 3.70
C VAL A 679 -14.21 -11.95 4.19
N ILE A 680 -14.75 -13.16 4.30
CA ILE A 680 -16.09 -13.43 4.81
C ILE A 680 -16.06 -14.43 5.95
N GLY A 681 -17.15 -14.53 6.68
CA GLY A 681 -17.41 -15.64 7.60
C GLY A 681 -18.92 -15.84 7.72
N VAL A 682 -19.36 -17.05 8.04
CA VAL A 682 -20.75 -17.28 8.43
C VAL A 682 -20.77 -17.65 9.90
N THR A 683 -21.17 -16.70 10.72
CA THR A 683 -21.15 -16.80 12.17
C THR A 683 -22.54 -17.16 12.72
N ARG A 684 -22.69 -17.24 14.04
CA ARG A 684 -23.96 -17.47 14.73
C ARG A 684 -24.26 -16.37 15.74
N CYS A 685 -25.50 -16.29 16.22
CA CYS A 685 -25.85 -15.44 17.35
C CYS A 685 -25.74 -16.27 18.64
N SER A 686 -25.06 -15.71 19.65
CA SER A 686 -24.92 -16.32 20.99
C SER A 686 -26.13 -16.10 21.87
N ASN A 687 -26.89 -15.03 21.62
CA ASN A 687 -27.95 -14.55 22.49
C ASN A 687 -29.35 -14.65 21.85
N TYR A 688 -29.44 -15.19 20.63
CA TYR A 688 -30.70 -15.43 19.92
C TYR A 688 -31.34 -16.75 20.33
N SER A 689 -32.68 -16.78 20.30
CA SER A 689 -33.47 -18.00 20.41
C SER A 689 -34.59 -17.95 19.37
N ALA A 690 -34.79 -19.03 18.62
CA ALA A 690 -35.86 -19.16 17.64
C ALA A 690 -37.26 -19.01 18.27
N ASP A 691 -37.40 -19.27 19.57
CA ASP A 691 -38.67 -19.14 20.32
C ASP A 691 -38.93 -17.72 20.83
N SER A 692 -38.02 -16.76 20.59
CA SER A 692 -38.10 -15.38 21.08
C SER A 692 -39.18 -14.52 20.41
N GLY A 693 -39.80 -15.00 19.33
CA GLY A 693 -40.84 -14.29 18.57
C GLY A 693 -40.32 -13.20 17.63
N VAL A 694 -39.01 -13.01 17.54
CA VAL A 694 -38.34 -12.14 16.56
C VAL A 694 -37.58 -13.03 15.59
N ASP A 695 -37.70 -12.80 14.28
CA ASP A 695 -36.93 -13.56 13.29
C ASP A 695 -35.45 -13.17 13.29
N MET A 696 -34.58 -14.03 12.74
CA MET A 696 -33.13 -13.80 12.74
C MET A 696 -32.75 -12.46 12.07
N ALA A 697 -33.44 -12.09 11.00
CA ALA A 697 -33.20 -10.82 10.30
C ALA A 697 -33.51 -9.61 11.20
N GLY A 698 -34.65 -9.63 11.89
CA GLY A 698 -35.05 -8.61 12.85
C GLY A 698 -34.11 -8.54 14.05
N TYR A 699 -33.65 -9.69 14.55
CA TYR A 699 -32.66 -9.75 15.63
C TYR A 699 -31.33 -9.11 15.22
N VAL A 700 -30.74 -9.57 14.11
CA VAL A 700 -29.49 -9.00 13.57
C VAL A 700 -29.61 -7.49 13.32
N THR A 701 -30.74 -7.04 12.76
CA THR A 701 -31.01 -5.61 12.54
C THR A 701 -31.06 -4.85 13.87
N GLY A 702 -31.69 -5.44 14.89
CA GLY A 702 -31.71 -4.87 16.24
C GLY A 702 -30.32 -4.74 16.86
N HIS A 703 -29.43 -5.71 16.62
CA HIS A 703 -28.03 -5.62 17.04
C HIS A 703 -27.30 -4.45 16.36
N VAL A 704 -27.41 -4.33 15.03
CA VAL A 704 -26.78 -3.24 14.26
C VAL A 704 -27.31 -1.87 14.68
N GLN A 705 -28.59 -1.78 15.02
CA GLN A 705 -29.23 -0.56 15.52
C GLN A 705 -28.95 -0.27 17.00
N GLY A 706 -28.16 -1.10 17.69
CA GLY A 706 -27.86 -0.94 19.11
C GLY A 706 -29.02 -1.22 20.08
N LYS A 707 -30.12 -1.84 19.60
CA LYS A 707 -31.29 -2.19 20.43
C LYS A 707 -30.99 -3.31 21.42
N HIS A 708 -30.07 -4.20 21.06
CA HIS A 708 -29.51 -5.23 21.94
C HIS A 708 -28.08 -5.58 21.48
N ALA A 709 -27.36 -6.34 22.29
CA ALA A 709 -26.00 -6.78 21.98
C ALA A 709 -25.92 -8.31 21.89
N ASP A 710 -25.43 -8.83 20.77
CA ASP A 710 -25.01 -10.22 20.65
C ASP A 710 -23.49 -10.29 20.76
N LYS A 711 -22.98 -11.20 21.60
CA LYS A 711 -21.54 -11.30 21.87
C LYS A 711 -20.73 -11.74 20.65
N THR A 712 -21.25 -12.69 19.87
CA THR A 712 -20.52 -13.24 18.72
C THR A 712 -20.56 -12.26 17.54
N LEU A 713 -21.70 -11.63 17.29
CA LEU A 713 -21.76 -10.54 16.29
C LEU A 713 -20.84 -9.38 16.70
N GLY A 714 -20.89 -8.97 17.98
CA GLY A 714 -20.05 -7.92 18.55
C GLY A 714 -18.55 -8.21 18.44
N PHE A 715 -18.13 -9.47 18.61
CA PHE A 715 -16.74 -9.87 18.39
C PHE A 715 -16.27 -9.49 16.98
N HIS A 716 -17.07 -9.77 15.95
CA HIS A 716 -16.72 -9.49 14.56
C HIS A 716 -16.91 -8.02 14.17
N THR A 717 -18.06 -7.41 14.50
CA THR A 717 -18.38 -6.02 14.15
C THR A 717 -17.49 -5.02 14.87
N GLY A 718 -17.12 -5.29 16.12
CA GLY A 718 -16.15 -4.50 16.88
C GLY A 718 -14.75 -4.45 16.24
N TYR A 719 -14.46 -5.34 15.29
CA TYR A 719 -13.23 -5.33 14.51
C TYR A 719 -13.42 -4.87 13.05
N GLY A 720 -14.59 -4.33 12.69
CA GLY A 720 -14.88 -3.76 11.38
C GLY A 720 -15.56 -4.72 10.40
N ALA A 721 -16.06 -5.87 10.86
CA ALA A 721 -16.93 -6.68 10.02
C ALA A 721 -18.27 -5.97 9.81
N ARG A 722 -18.77 -5.97 8.57
CA ARG A 722 -20.15 -5.61 8.26
C ARG A 722 -20.99 -6.87 8.27
N ILE A 723 -22.18 -6.78 8.85
CA ILE A 723 -23.15 -7.88 8.76
C ILE A 723 -23.88 -7.74 7.42
N ALA A 724 -23.75 -8.76 6.56
CA ALA A 724 -24.31 -8.73 5.22
C ALA A 724 -25.76 -9.22 5.21
N ARG A 725 -26.02 -10.45 5.69
CA ARG A 725 -27.36 -11.05 5.75
C ARG A 725 -27.41 -12.38 6.52
N PRO A 726 -28.59 -12.85 6.95
CA PRO A 726 -28.79 -14.25 7.35
C PRO A 726 -28.55 -15.24 6.19
N VAL A 727 -28.12 -16.46 6.54
CA VAL A 727 -27.87 -17.60 5.63
C VAL A 727 -28.66 -18.81 6.12
N PRO A 728 -29.90 -19.02 5.65
CA PRO A 728 -30.75 -20.12 6.10
C PRO A 728 -30.16 -21.49 5.77
N GLY A 729 -30.29 -22.44 6.71
CA GLY A 729 -29.87 -23.83 6.49
C GLY A 729 -28.35 -24.06 6.53
N PHE A 730 -27.56 -23.03 6.87
CA PHE A 730 -26.11 -23.13 6.91
C PHE A 730 -25.62 -24.10 8.01
N ARG A 731 -26.26 -24.13 9.18
CA ARG A 731 -25.88 -25.02 10.28
C ARG A 731 -27.11 -25.71 10.87
N PRO A 732 -27.69 -26.72 10.20
CA PRO A 732 -28.94 -27.36 10.63
C PRO A 732 -28.94 -27.89 12.07
N GLU A 733 -27.77 -28.15 12.63
CA GLU A 733 -27.57 -28.64 14.00
C GLU A 733 -27.78 -27.54 15.06
N ASP A 734 -27.75 -26.26 14.69
CA ASP A 734 -27.93 -25.12 15.60
C ASP A 734 -29.40 -24.78 15.81
N ALA A 735 -30.06 -25.57 16.67
CA ALA A 735 -31.46 -25.41 17.00
C ALA A 735 -31.78 -24.03 17.59
N ASP A 736 -30.89 -23.46 18.42
CA ASP A 736 -31.07 -22.14 19.03
C ASP A 736 -31.24 -21.04 17.97
N ASN A 737 -30.50 -21.16 16.87
CA ASN A 737 -30.53 -20.22 15.74
C ASN A 737 -31.47 -20.67 14.61
N GLY A 738 -32.25 -21.74 14.80
CA GLY A 738 -33.13 -22.29 13.77
C GLY A 738 -32.39 -22.77 12.52
N GLY A 739 -31.12 -23.15 12.67
CA GLY A 739 -30.21 -23.53 11.58
C GLY A 739 -29.72 -22.38 10.69
N VAL A 740 -30.02 -21.13 11.04
CA VAL A 740 -29.66 -19.93 10.28
C VAL A 740 -28.30 -19.39 10.73
N GLY A 741 -27.36 -19.27 9.81
CA GLY A 741 -26.10 -18.55 10.03
C GLY A 741 -26.23 -17.06 9.71
N VAL A 742 -25.21 -16.27 10.04
CA VAL A 742 -25.13 -14.84 9.72
C VAL A 742 -23.86 -14.56 8.93
N LEU A 743 -23.99 -14.15 7.67
CA LEU A 743 -22.86 -13.77 6.83
C LEU A 743 -22.31 -12.42 7.29
N ILE A 744 -21.03 -12.41 7.59
CA ILE A 744 -20.23 -11.23 7.88
C ILE A 744 -19.17 -11.06 6.80
N GLN A 745 -18.78 -9.81 6.55
CA GLN A 745 -17.76 -9.46 5.57
C GLN A 745 -16.82 -8.40 6.14
N TYR A 746 -15.51 -8.63 5.97
CA TYR A 746 -14.47 -7.66 6.29
C TYR A 746 -14.03 -6.93 5.04
N ASP A 747 -13.98 -5.61 5.14
CA ASP A 747 -13.36 -4.77 4.11
C ASP A 747 -11.87 -4.59 4.43
N ILE A 748 -11.07 -5.58 4.05
CA ILE A 748 -9.61 -5.60 4.30
C ILE A 748 -8.84 -4.55 3.49
N LYS A 749 -9.42 -4.03 2.39
CA LYS A 749 -8.79 -3.01 1.54
C LYS A 749 -9.04 -1.59 2.05
N SER A 750 -10.13 -1.38 2.81
CA SER A 750 -10.37 -0.15 3.57
C SER A 750 -9.48 0.02 4.82
N TRP A 751 -8.62 -0.97 5.14
CA TRP A 751 -7.62 -0.87 6.20
C TRP A 751 -6.41 -0.03 5.80
N THR A 752 -6.56 0.83 4.80
CA THR A 752 -5.70 1.99 4.65
C THR A 752 -5.85 2.82 5.91
N VAL A 753 -4.74 2.95 6.63
CA VAL A 753 -4.61 4.00 7.63
C VAL A 753 -4.99 5.27 6.88
N SER A 754 -6.08 5.91 7.31
CA SER A 754 -6.22 7.34 7.11
C SER A 754 -4.83 7.89 7.39
N HIS A 755 -4.16 8.50 6.40
CA HIS A 755 -3.09 9.44 6.74
C HIS A 755 -3.57 10.17 7.99
N MET A 756 -2.70 10.40 8.98
CA MET A 756 -3.06 11.36 10.02
C MET A 756 -3.37 12.69 9.33
N ASP A 757 -4.61 12.86 8.89
CA ASP A 757 -5.37 14.07 9.05
C ASP A 757 -5.38 14.26 10.56
N LEU A 758 -4.65 15.28 11.00
CA LEU A 758 -4.80 15.90 12.30
C LEU A 758 -6.20 16.58 12.39
N GLY A 759 -7.26 15.89 11.98
CA GLY A 759 -8.57 16.50 11.76
C GLY A 759 -9.67 15.52 11.34
N THR A 760 -10.49 15.15 12.33
CA THR A 760 -11.93 14.82 12.21
C THR A 760 -12.33 13.55 11.44
N GLN A 761 -12.55 12.47 12.18
CA GLN A 761 -13.43 11.38 11.77
C GLN A 761 -14.88 11.87 11.68
N SER A 762 -15.52 11.58 10.57
CA SER A 762 -16.95 11.71 10.33
C SER A 762 -17.56 10.32 10.32
N SER A 763 -18.66 10.10 11.05
CA SER A 763 -19.66 9.13 10.60
C SER A 763 -21.08 9.52 11.03
N THR A 764 -21.83 9.96 10.02
CA THR A 764 -23.17 9.49 9.62
C THR A 764 -24.36 9.64 10.58
N ASN A 765 -25.27 10.51 10.12
CA ASN A 765 -26.65 10.71 10.54
C ASN A 765 -27.49 9.42 10.61
N GLY A 766 -28.20 9.26 11.72
CA GLY A 766 -29.48 8.56 11.79
C GLY A 766 -30.60 9.57 12.09
N GLU A 767 -31.54 9.72 11.16
CA GLU A 767 -32.89 10.29 11.36
C GLU A 767 -33.62 9.50 12.48
N GLN A 768 -34.54 9.99 13.32
CA GLN A 768 -35.42 11.17 13.37
C GLN A 768 -36.15 11.08 14.73
N LYS A 769 -36.45 12.21 15.38
CA LYS A 769 -37.77 12.55 15.98
C LYS A 769 -37.68 13.77 16.90
N THR A 770 -38.25 14.86 16.41
CA THR A 770 -38.58 16.07 17.15
C THR A 770 -39.77 15.83 18.07
N THR A 771 -39.63 16.14 19.37
CA THR A 771 -40.72 16.63 20.23
C THR A 771 -40.16 17.38 21.45
N GLU A 772 -40.31 18.70 21.43
CA GLU A 772 -40.54 19.66 22.52
C GLU A 772 -39.96 19.44 23.95
N LYS A 773 -38.89 20.18 24.27
CA LYS A 773 -38.76 21.23 25.32
C LYS A 773 -37.28 21.43 25.68
N ALA A 774 -36.82 22.69 25.77
CA ALA A 774 -35.44 23.01 26.14
C ALA A 774 -35.18 22.67 27.63
N ALA A 775 -34.76 21.44 27.89
CA ALA A 775 -34.19 21.03 29.18
C ALA A 775 -32.80 21.66 29.35
N THR A 776 -32.42 22.01 30.57
CA THR A 776 -31.02 22.39 30.88
C THR A 776 -30.14 21.13 30.89
N ALA A 777 -28.82 21.27 30.67
CA ALA A 777 -27.90 20.14 30.66
C ALA A 777 -27.97 19.30 31.95
N LEU A 778 -28.23 19.96 33.09
CA LEU A 778 -28.44 19.30 34.37
C LEU A 778 -29.72 18.46 34.39
N MET A 779 -30.84 19.00 33.90
CA MET A 779 -32.11 18.27 33.85
C MET A 779 -32.02 17.04 32.94
N ALA A 780 -31.40 17.18 31.77
CA ALA A 780 -31.23 16.07 30.84
C ALA A 780 -30.36 14.95 31.42
N LEU A 781 -29.28 15.30 32.13
CA LEU A 781 -28.43 14.33 32.82
C LEU A 781 -29.23 13.58 33.91
N CYS A 782 -30.02 14.29 34.71
CA CYS A 782 -30.85 13.69 35.75
C CYS A 782 -31.96 12.79 35.17
N GLU A 783 -32.58 13.17 34.05
CA GLU A 783 -33.58 12.36 33.35
C GLU A 783 -32.98 11.07 32.78
N ILE A 784 -31.82 11.17 32.11
CA ILE A 784 -31.05 10.02 31.61
C ILE A 784 -30.72 9.06 32.75
N MET A 785 -30.26 9.57 33.88
CA MET A 785 -29.93 8.75 35.04
C MET A 785 -31.17 8.10 35.66
N ALA A 786 -32.30 8.81 35.71
CA ALA A 786 -33.57 8.26 36.19
C ALA A 786 -34.11 7.14 35.27
N GLU A 787 -33.99 7.27 33.94
CA GLU A 787 -34.34 6.22 32.97
C GLU A 787 -33.51 4.94 33.17
N MET A 788 -32.24 5.11 33.56
CA MET A 788 -31.35 4.00 33.88
C MET A 788 -31.54 3.45 35.31
N LYS A 789 -32.60 3.83 36.02
CA LYS A 789 -32.92 3.43 37.40
C LYS A 789 -31.91 3.93 38.45
N HIS A 790 -31.18 5.00 38.16
CA HIS A 790 -30.28 5.70 39.08
C HIS A 790 -30.76 7.15 39.32
N PRO A 791 -31.96 7.38 39.90
CA PRO A 791 -32.45 8.75 40.12
C PRO A 791 -31.56 9.48 41.13
N VAL A 792 -31.08 10.67 40.77
CA VAL A 792 -30.20 11.51 41.61
C VAL A 792 -31.01 12.60 42.29
N LYS A 793 -30.86 12.77 43.60
CA LYS A 793 -31.46 13.88 44.35
C LYS A 793 -30.57 15.12 44.32
N ASP A 794 -31.14 16.29 44.61
CA ASP A 794 -30.42 17.57 44.57
C ASP A 794 -29.18 17.60 45.50
N ASP A 795 -29.19 16.87 46.61
CA ASP A 795 -28.06 16.75 47.55
C ASP A 795 -26.99 15.74 47.11
N GLU A 796 -27.23 14.98 46.04
CA GLU A 796 -26.34 13.94 45.49
C GLU A 796 -25.63 14.38 44.20
N LEU A 797 -25.93 15.56 43.66
CA LEU A 797 -25.43 16.05 42.37
C LEU A 797 -23.89 16.20 42.28
N GLY A 798 -23.23 16.39 43.42
CA GLY A 798 -21.77 16.48 43.54
C GLY A 798 -21.07 15.16 43.84
N LEU A 799 -21.81 14.06 44.00
CA LEU A 799 -21.22 12.74 44.19
C LEU A 799 -20.72 12.18 42.85
N GLY A 800 -19.58 11.50 42.91
CA GLY A 800 -19.01 10.84 41.73
C GLY A 800 -19.93 9.72 41.21
N PHE A 801 -20.00 9.51 39.89
CA PHE A 801 -20.90 8.51 39.26
C PHE A 801 -20.76 7.10 39.85
N PHE A 802 -19.54 6.67 40.19
CA PHE A 802 -19.31 5.38 40.85
C PHE A 802 -19.91 5.29 42.25
N ASN A 803 -19.95 6.39 42.99
CA ASN A 803 -20.57 6.46 44.31
C ASN A 803 -22.10 6.46 44.24
N LEU A 804 -22.66 6.77 43.06
CA LEU A 804 -24.09 6.63 42.74
C LEU A 804 -24.44 5.21 42.25
N GLY A 805 -23.48 4.28 42.25
CA GLY A 805 -23.69 2.89 41.85
C GLY A 805 -23.59 2.63 40.34
N ILE A 806 -23.05 3.58 39.57
CA ILE A 806 -22.89 3.47 38.12
C ILE A 806 -21.57 2.79 37.79
N ASP A 807 -21.63 1.75 36.96
CA ASP A 807 -20.43 1.05 36.48
C ASP A 807 -19.86 1.64 35.16
N SER A 808 -18.67 1.17 34.77
CA SER A 808 -17.97 1.66 33.58
C SER A 808 -18.73 1.45 32.27
N LEU A 809 -19.65 0.48 32.21
CA LEU A 809 -20.45 0.18 31.02
C LEU A 809 -21.72 1.05 30.99
N GLU A 810 -22.28 1.36 32.16
CA GLU A 810 -23.37 2.33 32.32
C GLU A 810 -22.91 3.78 32.04
N MET A 811 -21.68 4.15 32.41
CA MET A 811 -21.12 5.46 32.02
C MET A 811 -21.05 5.66 30.50
N VAL A 812 -20.69 4.61 29.76
CA VAL A 812 -20.70 4.65 28.28
C VAL A 812 -22.11 4.91 27.76
N ARG A 813 -23.15 4.36 28.42
CA ARG A 813 -24.55 4.58 28.06
C ARG A 813 -25.00 6.01 28.37
N ILE A 814 -24.68 6.55 29.54
CA ILE A 814 -24.97 7.94 29.92
C ILE A 814 -24.33 8.89 28.91
N ARG A 815 -23.06 8.68 28.56
CA ARG A 815 -22.34 9.48 27.57
C ARG A 815 -23.01 9.42 26.20
N ASN A 816 -23.42 8.24 25.74
CA ASN A 816 -24.08 8.09 24.44
C ASN A 816 -25.45 8.77 24.39
N GLN A 817 -26.25 8.64 25.46
CA GLN A 817 -27.54 9.33 25.56
C GLN A 817 -27.36 10.85 25.68
N LEU A 818 -26.35 11.31 26.41
CA LEU A 818 -26.01 12.74 26.47
C LEU A 818 -25.54 13.26 25.11
N SER A 819 -24.72 12.50 24.39
CA SER A 819 -24.25 12.84 23.05
C SER A 819 -25.42 12.98 22.07
N ALA A 820 -26.39 12.08 22.16
CA ALA A 820 -27.63 12.16 21.40
C ALA A 820 -28.48 13.38 21.80
N TRP A 821 -28.56 13.69 23.09
CA TRP A 821 -29.31 14.84 23.61
C TRP A 821 -28.72 16.19 23.16
N ILE A 822 -27.38 16.35 23.18
CA ILE A 822 -26.70 17.58 22.73
C ILE A 822 -26.49 17.65 21.22
N GLY A 823 -26.77 16.58 20.48
CA GLY A 823 -26.56 16.50 19.03
C GLY A 823 -25.09 16.50 18.60
N ARG A 824 -24.16 16.11 19.47
CA ARG A 824 -22.72 15.97 19.16
C ARG A 824 -22.08 14.89 20.05
N GLU A 825 -21.02 14.27 19.55
CA GLU A 825 -20.31 13.21 20.28
C GLU A 825 -19.49 13.78 21.44
N LEU A 826 -19.64 13.20 22.64
CA LEU A 826 -18.80 13.50 23.79
C LEU A 826 -17.56 12.59 23.82
N PRO A 827 -16.38 13.10 24.23
CA PRO A 827 -15.18 12.28 24.38
C PRO A 827 -15.41 11.02 25.19
N ALA A 828 -14.68 9.94 24.87
CA ALA A 828 -14.82 8.67 25.57
C ALA A 828 -14.56 8.76 27.07
N THR A 829 -13.75 9.74 27.49
CA THR A 829 -13.39 10.05 28.87
C THR A 829 -14.28 11.10 29.52
N PHE A 830 -15.27 11.68 28.83
CA PHE A 830 -16.01 12.85 29.32
C PHE A 830 -16.57 12.68 30.75
N LEU A 831 -17.22 11.55 31.06
CA LEU A 831 -17.75 11.30 32.42
C LEU A 831 -16.68 10.84 33.43
N LEU A 832 -15.45 10.60 32.99
CA LEU A 832 -14.28 10.40 33.85
C LEU A 832 -13.59 11.74 34.15
N ASP A 833 -13.55 12.63 33.15
CA ASP A 833 -12.97 13.97 33.25
C ASP A 833 -13.85 14.91 34.07
N PHE A 834 -15.17 14.69 34.04
CA PHE A 834 -16.18 15.39 34.83
C PHE A 834 -17.00 14.36 35.63
N PRO A 835 -16.45 13.82 36.72
CA PRO A 835 -16.93 12.60 37.36
C PRO A 835 -18.23 12.72 38.17
N SER A 836 -18.89 13.88 38.19
CA SER A 836 -20.18 14.10 38.86
C SER A 836 -21.24 14.72 37.93
N VAL A 837 -22.51 14.59 38.32
CA VAL A 837 -23.66 15.13 37.58
C VAL A 837 -23.53 16.65 37.39
N GLN A 838 -23.10 17.35 38.44
CA GLN A 838 -22.95 18.80 38.44
C GLN A 838 -21.78 19.28 37.56
N GLU A 839 -20.63 18.60 37.59
CA GLU A 839 -19.46 18.97 36.79
C GLU A 839 -19.71 18.73 35.30
N ALA A 840 -20.32 17.59 34.94
CA ALA A 840 -20.66 17.27 33.56
C ALA A 840 -21.66 18.28 32.97
N ALA A 841 -22.69 18.66 33.74
CA ALA A 841 -23.68 19.64 33.29
C ALA A 841 -23.09 21.06 33.12
N ALA A 842 -22.21 21.48 34.02
CA ALA A 842 -21.57 22.80 33.96
C ALA A 842 -20.66 22.94 32.73
N GLU A 843 -19.90 21.91 32.39
CA GLU A 843 -19.04 21.92 31.21
C GLU A 843 -19.86 21.93 29.91
N LEU A 844 -20.98 21.20 29.85
CA LEU A 844 -21.90 21.24 28.72
C LEU A 844 -22.52 22.63 28.50
N GLN A 845 -22.84 23.34 29.58
CA GLN A 845 -23.40 24.69 29.53
C GLN A 845 -22.38 25.72 29.00
N LYS A 846 -21.10 25.57 29.36
CA LYS A 846 -20.00 26.47 28.98
C LYS A 846 -19.69 26.42 27.49
N GLN A 847 -19.90 25.27 26.86
CA GLN A 847 -19.59 25.07 25.44
C GLN A 847 -20.67 25.62 24.47
N ASN A 848 -21.85 26.03 24.96
CA ASN A 848 -22.97 26.53 24.14
C ASN A 848 -23.04 28.08 23.95
N GLY A 849 -22.08 28.85 24.49
CA GLY A 849 -22.24 30.30 24.68
C GLY A 849 -21.68 31.28 23.63
N LYS A 850 -21.31 30.88 22.41
CA LYS A 850 -20.69 31.83 21.43
C LYS A 850 -21.12 31.61 19.97
N ALA A 851 -22.04 32.44 19.44
CA ALA A 851 -22.11 32.82 18.02
C ALA A 851 -23.18 33.93 17.77
N ASP A 852 -22.78 35.09 17.23
CA ASP A 852 -23.66 35.94 16.39
C ASP A 852 -22.83 36.92 15.54
N GLY A 853 -23.00 36.94 14.20
CA GLY A 853 -22.34 37.90 13.29
C GLY A 853 -22.30 37.53 11.78
N LYS A 854 -23.13 38.21 10.97
CA LYS A 854 -23.27 38.30 9.49
C LYS A 854 -22.24 37.59 8.54
N LYS A 855 -22.78 36.86 7.54
CA LYS A 855 -22.08 36.17 6.43
C LYS A 855 -21.53 37.13 5.35
N THR A 856 -20.21 37.21 5.22
CA THR A 856 -19.44 37.65 4.03
C THR A 856 -18.75 36.42 3.44
N SER A 857 -18.65 36.27 2.11
CA SER A 857 -18.00 35.08 1.52
C SER A 857 -16.48 35.13 1.68
N ALA A 858 -15.82 33.99 1.88
CA ALA A 858 -14.36 33.94 2.04
C ALA A 858 -13.63 34.48 0.80
N LEU A 859 -14.20 34.30 -0.40
CA LEU A 859 -13.65 34.83 -1.64
C LEU A 859 -13.57 36.36 -1.64
N GLU A 860 -14.62 37.05 -1.18
CA GLU A 860 -14.62 38.52 -1.08
C GLU A 860 -13.55 39.00 -0.11
N VAL A 861 -13.41 38.31 1.03
CA VAL A 861 -12.41 38.66 2.05
C VAL A 861 -10.99 38.45 1.56
N ILE A 862 -10.71 37.36 0.85
CA ILE A 862 -9.37 37.10 0.29
C ILE A 862 -9.03 38.14 -0.79
N CYS A 863 -9.99 38.48 -1.65
CA CYS A 863 -9.81 39.52 -2.66
C CYS A 863 -9.59 40.90 -2.02
N GLU A 864 -10.29 41.25 -0.93
CA GLU A 864 -10.05 42.48 -0.17
C GLU A 864 -8.66 42.49 0.49
N VAL A 865 -8.24 41.37 1.09
CA VAL A 865 -6.91 41.22 1.69
C VAL A 865 -5.80 41.44 0.66
N LEU A 866 -5.97 40.91 -0.55
CA LEU A 866 -5.01 41.07 -1.64
C LEU A 866 -5.05 42.48 -2.24
N ALA A 867 -6.21 43.10 -2.37
CA ALA A 867 -6.34 44.49 -2.81
C ALA A 867 -5.68 45.47 -1.82
N ASP A 868 -5.83 45.24 -0.51
CA ASP A 868 -5.14 45.98 0.56
C ASP A 868 -3.61 45.86 0.46
N MET A 869 -3.14 44.74 -0.06
CA MET A 869 -1.71 44.45 -0.28
C MET A 869 -1.22 44.93 -1.66
N GLN A 870 -2.03 45.70 -2.40
CA GLN A 870 -1.73 46.21 -3.74
C GLN A 870 -1.67 45.14 -4.84
N HIS A 871 -2.30 43.98 -4.64
CA HIS A 871 -2.50 42.92 -5.63
C HIS A 871 -3.98 42.77 -6.02
N PRO A 872 -4.63 43.76 -6.67
CA PRO A 872 -5.99 43.59 -7.16
C PRO A 872 -6.03 42.54 -8.29
N LEU A 873 -6.94 41.57 -8.18
CA LEU A 873 -7.06 40.48 -9.14
C LEU A 873 -8.28 40.64 -10.04
N SER A 874 -8.13 40.22 -11.30
CA SER A 874 -9.23 40.01 -12.24
C SER A 874 -9.76 38.56 -12.16
N GLU A 875 -10.97 38.32 -12.68
CA GLU A 875 -11.69 37.03 -12.48
C GLU A 875 -10.94 35.82 -13.07
N ASP A 876 -10.18 36.03 -14.14
CA ASP A 876 -9.32 35.03 -14.80
C ASP A 876 -8.04 34.71 -14.01
N GLN A 877 -7.62 35.59 -13.09
CA GLN A 877 -6.43 35.39 -12.26
C GLN A 877 -6.69 34.60 -10.97
N LEU A 878 -7.96 34.37 -10.61
CA LEU A 878 -8.34 33.71 -9.35
C LEU A 878 -7.89 32.25 -9.24
N SER A 879 -7.57 31.62 -10.38
CA SER A 879 -7.08 30.23 -10.46
C SER A 879 -5.56 30.13 -10.65
N LEU A 880 -4.85 31.27 -10.75
CA LEU A 880 -3.38 31.27 -10.83
C LEU A 880 -2.78 31.08 -9.43
N GLY A 881 -1.64 30.40 -9.38
CA GLY A 881 -0.92 30.20 -8.12
C GLY A 881 -0.37 31.52 -7.55
N PHE A 882 -0.33 31.67 -6.22
CA PHE A 882 0.14 32.88 -5.52
C PHE A 882 1.54 33.33 -5.96
N PHE A 883 2.47 32.39 -6.15
CA PHE A 883 3.81 32.68 -6.66
C PHE A 883 3.83 33.20 -8.10
N VAL A 884 2.89 32.74 -8.93
CA VAL A 884 2.71 33.22 -10.32
C VAL A 884 2.14 34.64 -10.32
N LEU A 885 1.34 34.99 -9.31
CA LEU A 885 0.82 36.33 -9.08
C LEU A 885 1.83 37.29 -8.42
N GLY A 886 3.07 36.82 -8.19
CA GLY A 886 4.15 37.62 -7.60
C GLY A 886 4.06 37.80 -6.09
N ILE A 887 3.26 36.99 -5.40
CA ILE A 887 3.10 37.02 -3.94
C ILE A 887 4.19 36.18 -3.30
N ASP A 888 4.99 36.79 -2.43
CA ASP A 888 6.11 36.13 -1.78
C ASP A 888 5.73 35.41 -0.46
N SER A 889 6.68 34.67 0.12
CA SER A 889 6.43 33.89 1.34
C SER A 889 6.12 34.75 2.58
N LEU A 890 6.58 36.00 2.65
CA LEU A 890 6.25 36.92 3.74
C LEU A 890 4.84 37.48 3.58
N GLU A 891 4.43 37.74 2.35
CA GLU A 891 3.08 38.17 2.00
C GLU A 891 2.05 37.07 2.23
N MET A 892 2.38 35.82 1.92
CA MET A 892 1.53 34.67 2.28
C MET A 892 1.31 34.54 3.79
N ILE A 893 2.33 34.81 4.62
CA ILE A 893 2.16 34.83 6.08
C ILE A 893 1.20 35.96 6.51
N ARG A 894 1.23 37.11 5.84
CA ARG A 894 0.30 38.21 6.12
C ARG A 894 -1.14 37.86 5.72
N ILE A 895 -1.35 37.22 4.57
CA ILE A 895 -2.65 36.74 4.12
C ILE A 895 -3.19 35.71 5.11
N LYS A 896 -2.35 34.73 5.50
CA LYS A 896 -2.65 33.71 6.52
C LYS A 896 -3.08 34.32 7.85
N ASN A 897 -2.35 35.33 8.34
CA ASN A 897 -2.66 36.00 9.61
C ASN A 897 -3.98 36.79 9.53
N LYS A 898 -4.23 37.52 8.44
CA LYS A 898 -5.51 38.23 8.24
C LYS A 898 -6.69 37.27 8.14
N LEU A 899 -6.54 36.13 7.46
CA LEU A 899 -7.59 35.11 7.38
C LEU A 899 -7.81 34.40 8.71
N SER A 900 -6.75 34.11 9.47
CA SER A 900 -6.87 33.55 10.82
C SER A 900 -7.63 34.49 11.76
N GLN A 901 -7.34 35.78 11.67
CA GLN A 901 -8.04 36.83 12.42
C GLN A 901 -9.53 36.94 12.02
N TRP A 902 -9.84 36.80 10.73
CA TRP A 902 -11.21 36.83 10.24
C TRP A 902 -12.01 35.59 10.64
N LEU A 903 -11.39 34.41 10.60
CA LEU A 903 -11.99 33.14 11.03
C LEU A 903 -12.14 33.02 12.55
N GLY A 904 -11.31 33.73 13.31
CA GLY A 904 -11.21 33.55 14.76
C GLY A 904 -10.48 32.27 15.17
N GLU A 905 -9.81 31.60 14.23
CA GLU A 905 -9.01 30.37 14.42
C GLU A 905 -7.65 30.50 13.74
N GLU A 906 -6.61 29.89 14.31
CA GLU A 906 -5.26 29.93 13.73
C GLU A 906 -5.13 28.92 12.57
N LEU A 907 -4.87 29.43 11.36
CA LEU A 907 -4.60 28.57 10.21
C LEU A 907 -3.20 27.92 10.30
N PRO A 908 -2.97 26.72 9.72
CA PRO A 908 -1.64 26.13 9.61
C PRO A 908 -0.66 27.00 8.80
N ALA A 909 0.63 26.89 9.07
CA ALA A 909 1.67 27.64 8.34
C ALA A 909 1.77 27.24 6.85
N THR A 910 1.39 26.00 6.52
CA THR A 910 1.37 25.49 5.13
C THR A 910 0.06 25.74 4.40
N PHE A 911 -0.95 26.33 5.05
CA PHE A 911 -2.31 26.38 4.50
C PHE A 911 -2.38 27.05 3.12
N LEU A 912 -1.60 28.11 2.87
CA LEU A 912 -1.54 28.75 1.56
C LEU A 912 -0.64 28.02 0.55
N LEU A 913 0.18 27.07 0.98
CA LEU A 913 0.94 26.16 0.11
C LEU A 913 0.07 24.97 -0.33
N ASP A 914 -0.79 24.51 0.58
CA ASP A 914 -1.74 23.42 0.34
C ASP A 914 -2.89 23.87 -0.58
N TYR A 915 -3.23 25.17 -0.55
CA TYR A 915 -4.23 25.81 -1.42
C TYR A 915 -3.59 27.00 -2.16
N PRO A 916 -2.77 26.75 -3.19
CA PRO A 916 -1.86 27.74 -3.74
C PRO A 916 -2.53 28.80 -4.62
N SER A 917 -3.86 28.84 -4.78
CA SER A 917 -4.57 29.87 -5.53
C SER A 917 -5.72 30.51 -4.72
N VAL A 918 -6.16 31.71 -5.13
CA VAL A 918 -7.27 32.44 -4.47
C VAL A 918 -8.55 31.63 -4.42
N ARG A 919 -8.87 30.93 -5.52
CA ARG A 919 -10.10 30.13 -5.62
C ARG A 919 -10.05 28.87 -4.76
N GLU A 920 -8.91 28.19 -4.71
CA GLU A 920 -8.73 27.02 -3.84
C GLU A 920 -8.76 27.43 -2.36
N LEU A 921 -8.06 28.52 -2.02
CA LEU A 921 -8.03 29.06 -0.67
C LEU A 921 -9.43 29.51 -0.23
N ALA A 922 -10.20 30.20 -1.08
CA ALA A 922 -11.56 30.64 -0.76
C ALA A 922 -12.50 29.46 -0.49
N VAL A 923 -12.42 28.41 -1.30
CA VAL A 923 -13.22 27.19 -1.11
C VAL A 923 -12.88 26.53 0.22
N GLU A 924 -11.62 26.44 0.58
CA GLU A 924 -11.23 25.82 1.85
C GLU A 924 -11.58 26.69 3.05
N VAL A 925 -11.36 28.00 2.96
CA VAL A 925 -11.73 28.95 4.01
C VAL A 925 -13.25 28.95 4.21
N ASP A 926 -14.07 28.90 3.14
CA ASP A 926 -15.53 28.78 3.27
C ASP A 926 -15.93 27.46 3.98
N LYS A 927 -15.22 26.35 3.76
CA LYS A 927 -15.46 25.10 4.52
C LYS A 927 -15.13 25.26 6.00
N LEU A 928 -14.10 26.03 6.35
CA LEU A 928 -13.74 26.33 7.74
C LEU A 928 -14.74 27.29 8.40
N VAL A 929 -15.27 28.27 7.66
CA VAL A 929 -16.36 29.15 8.14
C VAL A 929 -17.63 28.35 8.42
N VAL A 930 -17.96 27.38 7.56
CA VAL A 930 -19.12 26.49 7.75
C VAL A 930 -18.92 25.53 8.92
N LYS A 931 -17.68 25.13 9.23
CA LYS A 931 -17.34 24.34 10.43
C LYS A 931 -17.39 25.15 11.73
N SER A 932 -16.99 26.43 11.72
CA SER A 932 -16.92 27.30 12.91
C SER A 932 -18.24 27.99 13.26
N GLN A 933 -19.09 28.28 12.27
CA GLN A 933 -20.45 28.79 12.48
C GLN A 933 -21.45 27.65 12.34
N GLY A 934 -21.83 27.00 13.45
CA GLY A 934 -22.87 25.98 13.50
C GLY A 934 -24.27 26.51 13.12
N VAL A 935 -24.48 26.84 11.85
CA VAL A 935 -25.75 27.35 11.32
C VAL A 935 -26.56 26.19 10.76
N ASN A 936 -27.56 25.79 11.53
CA ASN A 936 -28.67 24.97 11.05
C ASN A 936 -29.35 25.63 9.84
N GLY A 937 -29.73 24.77 8.88
CA GLY A 937 -30.11 25.15 7.53
C GLY A 937 -31.20 26.21 7.43
N THR A 938 -30.94 27.19 6.58
CA THR A 938 -31.99 27.83 5.79
C THR A 938 -32.16 27.01 4.51
N GLU A 939 -33.38 26.53 4.29
CA GLU A 939 -33.84 25.70 3.17
C GLU A 939 -33.10 26.01 1.86
N ALA A 940 -32.26 25.06 1.43
CA ALA A 940 -31.73 25.04 0.08
C ALA A 940 -32.82 24.54 -0.89
N PRO A 941 -32.97 25.16 -2.07
CA PRO A 941 -33.95 24.73 -3.06
C PRO A 941 -33.63 23.31 -3.51
N THR A 942 -34.66 22.46 -3.56
CA THR A 942 -34.65 21.03 -3.86
C THR A 942 -33.60 20.67 -4.93
N GLU A 943 -32.46 20.12 -4.52
CA GLU A 943 -31.48 19.58 -5.46
C GLU A 943 -32.03 18.29 -6.07
N ALA A 944 -32.11 18.25 -7.40
CA ALA A 944 -32.48 17.06 -8.15
C ALA A 944 -31.56 15.88 -7.79
N ALA A 945 -32.15 14.69 -7.66
CA ALA A 945 -31.46 13.43 -7.39
C ALA A 945 -30.25 13.24 -8.34
N ILE A 946 -29.13 12.79 -7.79
CA ILE A 946 -27.89 12.51 -8.53
C ILE A 946 -27.59 11.03 -8.33
N LEU A 947 -27.23 10.34 -9.42
CA LEU A 947 -26.80 8.94 -9.36
C LEU A 947 -25.36 8.84 -8.80
N ASP A 948 -25.14 7.82 -7.99
CA ASP A 948 -23.83 7.46 -7.42
C ASP A 948 -22.77 7.27 -8.53
N PRO A 949 -21.56 7.85 -8.42
CA PRO A 949 -20.46 7.62 -9.35
C PRO A 949 -20.17 6.14 -9.65
N ASP A 950 -20.23 5.25 -8.65
CA ASP A 950 -20.00 3.81 -8.87
C ASP A 950 -21.10 3.17 -9.73
N LEU A 951 -22.34 3.66 -9.59
CA LEU A 951 -23.47 3.24 -10.42
C LEU A 951 -23.31 3.73 -11.86
N LEU A 952 -22.75 4.93 -12.08
CA LEU A 952 -22.44 5.44 -13.42
C LEU A 952 -21.36 4.59 -14.14
N VAL A 953 -20.33 4.16 -13.41
CA VAL A 953 -19.31 3.23 -13.94
C VAL A 953 -19.95 1.89 -14.31
N GLN A 954 -20.84 1.35 -13.47
CA GLN A 954 -21.56 0.11 -13.78
C GLN A 954 -22.48 0.23 -15.00
N VAL A 955 -23.15 1.37 -15.18
CA VAL A 955 -23.93 1.67 -16.39
C VAL A 955 -23.02 1.63 -17.63
N GLN A 956 -21.86 2.29 -17.56
CA GLN A 956 -20.90 2.34 -18.65
C GLN A 956 -20.37 0.94 -19.03
N GLU A 957 -19.92 0.16 -18.05
CA GLU A 957 -19.39 -1.19 -18.28
C GLU A 957 -20.45 -2.13 -18.88
N LYS A 958 -21.68 -2.10 -18.35
CA LYS A 958 -22.77 -2.94 -18.85
C LYS A 958 -23.21 -2.52 -20.25
N LEU A 959 -23.30 -1.22 -20.56
CA LEU A 959 -23.61 -0.75 -21.91
C LEU A 959 -22.51 -1.17 -22.89
N LYS A 960 -21.23 -0.97 -22.54
CA LYS A 960 -20.08 -1.39 -23.36
C LYS A 960 -20.11 -2.87 -23.67
N LYS A 961 -20.37 -3.71 -22.66
CA LYS A 961 -20.52 -5.17 -22.83
C LYS A 961 -21.72 -5.53 -23.70
N THR A 962 -22.86 -4.89 -23.49
CA THR A 962 -24.11 -5.20 -24.21
C THR A 962 -24.05 -4.76 -25.68
N PHE A 963 -23.46 -3.61 -26.00
CA PHE A 963 -23.23 -3.17 -27.38
C PHE A 963 -22.17 -4.02 -28.09
N SER A 964 -21.22 -4.61 -27.36
CA SER A 964 -20.20 -5.51 -27.94
C SER A 964 -20.74 -6.89 -28.34
N LEU A 965 -21.98 -7.24 -27.98
CA LEU A 965 -22.58 -8.52 -28.35
C LEU A 965 -22.78 -8.62 -29.87
N PRO A 966 -22.39 -9.75 -30.51
CA PRO A 966 -22.44 -9.90 -31.98
C PRO A 966 -23.82 -9.62 -32.61
N GLN A 967 -24.89 -9.94 -31.89
CA GLN A 967 -26.27 -9.69 -32.33
C GLN A 967 -26.61 -8.20 -32.41
N ASN A 968 -26.10 -7.39 -31.46
CA ASN A 968 -26.33 -5.95 -31.43
C ASN A 968 -25.43 -5.23 -32.44
N GLN A 969 -24.19 -5.69 -32.60
CA GLN A 969 -23.30 -5.20 -33.67
C GLN A 969 -23.90 -5.43 -35.07
N LYS A 970 -24.51 -6.60 -35.31
CA LYS A 970 -25.23 -6.88 -36.57
C LYS A 970 -26.42 -5.92 -36.80
N LYS A 971 -27.18 -5.59 -35.76
CA LYS A 971 -28.30 -4.63 -35.86
C LYS A 971 -27.80 -3.22 -36.23
N VAL A 972 -26.71 -2.76 -35.61
CA VAL A 972 -26.08 -1.47 -35.95
C VAL A 972 -25.58 -1.47 -37.40
N SER A 973 -24.81 -2.48 -37.82
CA SER A 973 -24.32 -2.58 -39.20
C SER A 973 -25.45 -2.68 -40.25
N ALA A 974 -26.59 -3.28 -39.90
CA ALA A 974 -27.77 -3.34 -40.76
C ALA A 974 -28.49 -1.99 -40.88
N LEU A 975 -28.49 -1.16 -39.83
CA LEU A 975 -29.04 0.21 -39.89
C LEU A 975 -28.16 1.12 -40.73
N VAL A 976 -26.84 1.02 -40.58
CA VAL A 976 -25.86 1.79 -41.37
C VAL A 976 -26.00 1.48 -42.86
N SER A 977 -26.16 0.21 -43.23
CA SER A 977 -26.34 -0.18 -44.63
C SER A 977 -27.72 0.20 -45.18
N LYS A 978 -28.78 0.12 -44.38
CA LYS A 978 -30.16 0.41 -44.80
C LYS A 978 -30.46 1.90 -44.99
N HIS A 979 -29.80 2.78 -44.22
CA HIS A 979 -30.02 4.23 -44.26
C HIS A 979 -28.80 5.00 -44.78
N ALA A 980 -27.91 4.31 -45.50
CA ALA A 980 -26.75 4.93 -46.13
C ALA A 980 -27.17 6.09 -47.04
N GLY A 981 -26.76 7.31 -46.69
CA GLY A 981 -27.07 8.54 -47.44
C GLY A 981 -28.32 9.30 -46.99
N ASP A 982 -29.11 8.79 -46.03
CA ASP A 982 -30.24 9.50 -45.43
C ASP A 982 -30.01 9.65 -43.91
N LYS A 983 -29.36 10.77 -43.55
CA LYS A 983 -28.97 11.06 -42.16
C LYS A 983 -30.16 11.16 -41.22
N ALA A 984 -31.29 11.71 -41.69
CA ALA A 984 -32.48 11.88 -40.85
C ALA A 984 -33.15 10.53 -40.53
N ALA A 985 -33.23 9.64 -41.52
CA ALA A 985 -33.75 8.29 -41.33
C ALA A 985 -32.83 7.42 -40.47
N TYR A 986 -31.50 7.54 -40.65
CA TYR A 986 -30.51 6.84 -39.83
C TYR A 986 -30.58 7.27 -38.36
N THR A 987 -30.61 8.59 -38.09
CA THR A 987 -30.69 9.15 -36.74
C THR A 987 -31.93 8.63 -35.99
N LYS A 988 -33.09 8.65 -36.66
CA LYS A 988 -34.32 8.13 -36.06
C LYS A 988 -34.28 6.62 -35.79
N ALA A 989 -33.62 5.85 -36.66
CA ALA A 989 -33.54 4.41 -36.54
C ALA A 989 -32.50 3.96 -35.50
N ILE A 990 -31.38 4.68 -35.36
CA ILE A 990 -30.35 4.38 -34.36
C ILE A 990 -30.83 4.74 -32.95
N GLU A 991 -31.59 5.83 -32.77
CA GLU A 991 -32.19 6.18 -31.47
C GLU A 991 -33.12 5.09 -30.92
N ALA A 992 -33.89 4.43 -31.78
CA ALA A 992 -34.76 3.32 -31.41
C ALA A 992 -33.96 2.07 -30.98
N LEU A 993 -32.85 1.77 -31.67
CA LEU A 993 -31.96 0.66 -31.30
C LEU A 993 -31.21 0.94 -30.00
N VAL A 994 -30.75 2.18 -29.80
CA VAL A 994 -30.11 2.59 -28.55
C VAL A 994 -31.09 2.45 -27.38
N ALA A 995 -32.37 2.84 -27.55
CA ALA A 995 -33.39 2.62 -26.54
C ALA A 995 -33.65 1.13 -26.23
N GLU A 996 -33.66 0.27 -27.26
CA GLU A 996 -33.82 -1.18 -27.12
C GLU A 996 -32.67 -1.84 -26.33
N VAL A 997 -31.45 -1.32 -26.48
CA VAL A 997 -30.23 -1.87 -25.85
C VAL A 997 -29.96 -1.25 -24.48
N GLU A 998 -30.20 0.05 -24.33
CA GLU A 998 -29.93 0.82 -23.11
C GLU A 998 -30.97 0.55 -22.02
N GLY A 999 -32.26 0.51 -22.40
CA GLY A 999 -33.37 0.35 -21.45
C GLY A 999 -33.21 -0.85 -20.50
N PRO A 1000 -32.92 -2.07 -21.00
CA PRO A 1000 -32.72 -3.24 -20.15
C PRO A 1000 -31.54 -3.09 -19.17
N VAL A 1001 -30.50 -2.34 -19.56
CA VAL A 1001 -29.36 -2.06 -18.68
C VAL A 1001 -29.78 -1.14 -17.53
N LEU A 1002 -30.54 -0.08 -17.83
CA LEU A 1002 -31.04 0.86 -16.82
C LEU A 1002 -32.03 0.20 -15.86
N VAL A 1003 -32.90 -0.70 -16.35
CA VAL A 1003 -33.78 -1.52 -15.49
C VAL A 1003 -32.95 -2.47 -14.62
N SER A 1004 -31.93 -3.13 -15.18
CA SER A 1004 -31.09 -4.08 -14.43
C SER A 1004 -30.25 -3.44 -13.32
N LEU A 1005 -30.11 -2.11 -13.35
CA LEU A 1005 -29.36 -1.32 -12.37
C LEU A 1005 -30.30 -0.50 -11.46
N GLY A 1006 -31.62 -0.68 -11.58
CA GLY A 1006 -32.60 0.02 -10.75
C GLY A 1006 -32.68 1.52 -11.01
N ILE A 1007 -32.24 1.99 -12.17
CA ILE A 1007 -32.26 3.42 -12.55
C ILE A 1007 -33.64 3.83 -13.07
N ILE A 1008 -34.35 2.89 -13.71
CA ILE A 1008 -35.73 3.03 -14.15
C ILE A 1008 -36.49 1.74 -13.81
N ASP A 1009 -37.77 1.87 -13.48
CA ASP A 1009 -38.59 0.74 -13.02
C ASP A 1009 -39.05 -0.16 -14.18
N ASP A 1010 -39.21 0.41 -15.38
CA ASP A 1010 -39.66 -0.28 -16.58
C ASP A 1010 -39.14 0.38 -17.88
N LEU A 1011 -39.50 -0.21 -19.03
CA LEU A 1011 -39.12 0.25 -20.36
C LEU A 1011 -40.12 1.25 -21.00
N GLU A 1012 -41.06 1.80 -20.23
CA GLU A 1012 -41.96 2.81 -20.78
C GLU A 1012 -41.17 4.04 -21.23
N ALA A 1013 -41.54 4.61 -22.38
CA ALA A 1013 -40.80 5.71 -23.00
C ALA A 1013 -40.60 6.91 -22.06
N ALA A 1014 -41.56 7.19 -21.19
CA ALA A 1014 -41.49 8.25 -20.18
C ALA A 1014 -40.43 7.95 -19.09
N ASN A 1015 -40.33 6.70 -18.63
CA ASN A 1015 -39.37 6.28 -17.61
C ASN A 1015 -37.95 6.21 -18.19
N LEU A 1016 -37.80 5.70 -19.42
CA LEU A 1016 -36.51 5.71 -20.12
C LEU A 1016 -35.99 7.14 -20.34
N GLN A 1017 -36.86 8.07 -20.74
CA GLN A 1017 -36.50 9.48 -20.91
C GLN A 1017 -36.13 10.15 -19.58
N LYS A 1018 -36.83 9.79 -18.48
CA LYS A 1018 -36.51 10.25 -17.12
C LYS A 1018 -35.15 9.72 -16.64
N GLY A 1019 -34.84 8.44 -16.88
CA GLY A 1019 -33.54 7.83 -16.57
C GLY A 1019 -32.39 8.46 -17.35
N ARG A 1020 -32.56 8.70 -18.66
CA ARG A 1020 -31.58 9.42 -19.48
C ARG A 1020 -31.33 10.85 -19.00
N LYS A 1021 -32.40 11.55 -18.61
CA LYS A 1021 -32.29 12.91 -18.05
C LYS A 1021 -31.54 12.90 -16.71
N LEU A 1022 -31.80 11.91 -15.86
CA LEU A 1022 -31.12 11.72 -14.58
C LEU A 1022 -29.62 11.42 -14.77
N LEU A 1023 -29.26 10.55 -15.72
CA LEU A 1023 -27.88 10.26 -16.11
C LEU A 1023 -27.16 11.52 -16.61
N ALA A 1024 -27.77 12.25 -17.54
CA ALA A 1024 -27.18 13.48 -18.09
C ALA A 1024 -27.01 14.58 -17.03
N GLN A 1025 -27.97 14.72 -16.12
CA GLN A 1025 -27.89 15.66 -14.99
C GLN A 1025 -26.79 15.25 -13.99
N SER A 1026 -26.66 13.94 -13.73
CA SER A 1026 -25.63 13.40 -12.83
C SER A 1026 -24.23 13.62 -13.40
N LEU A 1027 -24.02 13.28 -14.67
CA LEU A 1027 -22.74 13.53 -15.38
C LEU A 1027 -22.39 15.03 -15.41
N LYS A 1028 -23.38 15.91 -15.66
CA LYS A 1028 -23.16 17.35 -15.70
C LYS A 1028 -22.84 17.96 -14.33
N LYS A 1029 -23.41 17.44 -13.23
CA LYS A 1029 -23.07 17.89 -11.86
C LYS A 1029 -21.73 17.33 -11.37
N LEU A 1030 -21.37 16.12 -11.82
CA LEU A 1030 -20.10 15.47 -11.47
C LEU A 1030 -18.87 15.98 -12.23
N ARG A 1031 -19.05 16.88 -13.22
CA ARG A 1031 -17.99 17.64 -13.94
C ARG A 1031 -16.93 18.34 -13.08
N ARG A 1032 -17.09 18.38 -11.75
CA ARG A 1032 -16.19 19.01 -10.77
C ARG A 1032 -15.12 18.07 -10.21
N LYS A 1033 -15.01 16.83 -10.70
CA LYS A 1033 -13.95 15.85 -10.37
C LYS A 1033 -13.27 15.36 -11.65
N GLU A 1034 -11.93 15.33 -11.68
CA GLU A 1034 -11.12 14.99 -12.87
C GLU A 1034 -11.46 13.64 -13.52
N GLU A 1035 -11.98 12.67 -12.76
CA GLU A 1035 -12.35 11.33 -13.26
C GLU A 1035 -13.55 11.35 -14.25
N VAL A 1036 -14.41 12.37 -14.20
CA VAL A 1036 -15.65 12.43 -14.99
C VAL A 1036 -15.40 13.03 -16.38
N ALA A 1037 -14.34 13.81 -16.56
CA ALA A 1037 -13.94 14.34 -17.86
C ALA A 1037 -13.53 13.22 -18.83
N LYS A 1038 -12.86 12.17 -18.32
CA LYS A 1038 -12.47 10.98 -19.11
C LYS A 1038 -13.69 10.17 -19.53
N ILE A 1039 -14.66 10.00 -18.62
CA ILE A 1039 -15.94 9.33 -18.90
C ILE A 1039 -16.76 10.11 -19.95
N GLU A 1040 -16.81 11.44 -19.87
CA GLU A 1040 -17.50 12.28 -20.88
C GLU A 1040 -16.82 12.22 -22.25
N GLN A 1041 -15.48 12.17 -22.31
CA GLN A 1041 -14.73 12.06 -23.56
C GLN A 1041 -15.02 10.73 -24.28
N GLU A 1042 -15.11 9.63 -23.52
CA GLU A 1042 -15.45 8.31 -24.02
C GLU A 1042 -16.95 8.19 -24.41
N LEU A 1043 -17.85 8.79 -23.62
CA LEU A 1043 -19.29 8.83 -23.94
C LEU A 1043 -19.58 9.71 -25.17
N GLN A 1044 -18.90 10.85 -25.29
CA GLN A 1044 -18.99 11.70 -26.49
C GLN A 1044 -18.37 11.03 -27.71
N ALA A 1045 -17.31 10.23 -27.56
CA ALA A 1045 -16.78 9.42 -28.66
C ALA A 1045 -17.79 8.36 -29.11
N LEU A 1046 -18.51 7.73 -28.18
CA LEU A 1046 -19.60 6.79 -28.48
C LEU A 1046 -20.81 7.47 -29.13
N LEU A 1047 -21.14 8.70 -28.72
CA LEU A 1047 -22.24 9.49 -29.30
C LEU A 1047 -21.87 10.09 -30.67
N LYS A 1048 -20.62 10.52 -30.89
CA LYS A 1048 -20.10 10.95 -32.21
C LYS A 1048 -19.97 9.81 -33.22
N LEU A 1049 -19.93 8.55 -32.76
CA LEU A 1049 -20.03 7.37 -33.60
C LEU A 1049 -21.49 7.08 -34.04
N ALA A 1050 -22.47 7.70 -33.39
CA ALA A 1050 -23.89 7.59 -33.71
C ALA A 1050 -24.43 8.77 -34.57
N ASP A 1051 -23.78 9.95 -34.53
CA ASP A 1051 -24.00 11.12 -35.40
C ASP A 1051 -23.25 11.05 -36.74
#